data_AF-A0A959M765-F1
#
_entry.id   AF-A0A959M765-F1
#
_cell.length_a   1.000
_cell.length_b   1.000
_cell.length_c   1.000
_cell.angle_alpha   90.00
_cell.angle_beta   90.00
_cell.angle_gamma   90.00
#
_symmetry.space_group_name_H-M   'P 1'
#
loop_
_entity.id
_entity.type
_entity.pdbx_description
1 polymer ?
#
loop_
_entity_poly.entity_id
_entity_poly.type
_entity_poly.pdbx_seq_one_letter_code
_entity_poly.pdbx_strand_id
1 'polypeptide(L)'
;MKLRIFTSLTILSLFFSIHLGAQESVAREWNELILTGIRNDFARPTVHARNLWHTSMAMYDAWAAYDDVADTYLLGNTVGDFTCEFTGVPIPTDPEDLKAAREEAISYAVFRLYLARFLTSPGAGVSIPAAYNFFLTSGYDPTFTDTDYTTGNPAALGNYIAQCIIDFGLQDGSNEQLGYVNQAYEPVNPPLVISEPGNPTILDLNHWQPITLDSFVDQSGNPIGASTPAFLGPEWGQVEPFSLGAEDLNVYTRDGFDYLVYHDPGDPCYIDTMVIGGLSEEYKWNHSMVAVWSGHLDPSDGVMIDISPGALGNLSVSDYPTDIPGLQNFYDYLEGGDPSIGRDLNPSTGLPYEPQIVPRGDYGRILAEFWADGPNSETPPGHWFTILNYVNDYPGFEKRYEGTGDILDDLEWDVKAYFTLAGAMHDVAITAWGIKGWYDYVRPVSAIRGMCERGQSSDPNLPSYDEGGILLVPGHIELIESGDPLAGDFDENVGKIKILAWKGPDFITDPDVDEAGVGWILGAGWYPYQRPTFVTPPFAGYISGHSTFSRAAAEVMTMLTGDPFFPGGMGVFDCPQNEFLVFEEGPSMDIELQWATYRDASDQCSLSRIWGGIHPPVDDMPGRLIGMLIGPEAFELAKSYFYDDADFDGYYNYQDCDDNDPTIYPGAPELCDNKDNDCNGEIDDAIPYFTYYFDGDGDGFGDAAVSIEICELVAPQDYVDNDLDCDDNNNTINPDAVEVCDEVDNNCNGMVDDGLTVLTYYQDLDNDTYGNPDVSIDTCGFVAPVGFVSTGGDCNDNDNTIYPGADEPNDGIDNDCNGIIDDFVSTSEYMAEGWDMFPNPVRDMLIVKQDFFVNGTYRILTVEGRLIRTGDVSFINGQAEISFQDVPDGIYMVQFFNDQDVRKFIGKVVRF
;
A
#
# COMPACT_ATOMS: atom_id res chain seq x y z
N MET A 1 -47.48 20.79 8.11
CA MET A 1 -47.23 19.77 9.16
C MET A 1 -48.16 18.59 8.89
N LYS A 2 -47.63 17.45 8.42
CA LYS A 2 -48.40 16.20 8.29
C LYS A 2 -48.93 15.82 9.68
N LEU A 3 -50.14 16.28 10.01
CA LEU A 3 -50.98 15.69 11.06
C LEU A 3 -51.88 14.65 10.40
N ARG A 4 -51.28 13.65 9.74
CA ARG A 4 -52.01 12.39 9.55
C ARG A 4 -52.00 11.73 10.91
N ILE A 5 -53.19 11.61 11.50
CA ILE A 5 -53.44 10.79 12.70
C ILE A 5 -53.04 9.36 12.31
N PHE A 6 -51.78 9.01 12.54
CA PHE A 6 -51.33 7.64 12.55
C PHE A 6 -51.89 7.02 13.83
N THR A 7 -52.95 6.22 13.68
CA THR A 7 -53.02 5.03 14.50
C THR A 7 -51.73 4.26 14.22
N SER A 8 -50.76 4.35 15.13
CA SER A 8 -49.50 3.61 15.10
C SER A 8 -49.79 2.12 15.08
N LEU A 9 -49.94 1.58 13.87
CA LEU A 9 -49.45 0.26 13.52
C LEU A 9 -48.27 0.51 12.59
N THR A 10 -47.10 0.15 13.09
CA THR A 10 -45.83 -0.05 12.41
C THR A 10 -46.04 -0.54 10.97
N ILE A 11 -45.94 0.37 10.00
CA ILE A 11 -45.76 0.06 8.56
C ILE A 11 -44.85 1.17 8.00
N LEU A 12 -43.61 1.18 8.47
CA LEU A 12 -42.44 1.62 7.69
C LEU A 12 -41.38 0.51 7.86
N SER A 13 -41.81 -0.71 7.53
CA SER A 13 -41.02 -1.93 7.49
C SER A 13 -41.83 -2.87 6.60
N LEU A 14 -41.72 -2.74 5.27
CA LEU A 14 -42.16 -3.75 4.29
C LEU A 14 -41.93 -3.24 2.86
N PHE A 15 -40.65 -3.14 2.48
CA PHE A 15 -40.14 -3.69 1.22
C PHE A 15 -38.77 -4.30 1.49
N PHE A 16 -38.72 -5.27 2.41
CA PHE A 16 -37.67 -6.28 2.42
C PHE A 16 -38.36 -7.64 2.31
N SER A 17 -38.00 -8.37 1.28
CA SER A 17 -38.45 -9.74 1.06
C SER A 17 -38.14 -10.58 2.31
N ILE A 18 -39.06 -11.46 2.68
CA ILE A 18 -38.98 -12.39 3.81
C ILE A 18 -37.57 -13.04 3.87
N HIS A 19 -36.68 -12.46 4.68
CA HIS A 19 -35.42 -13.07 5.10
C HIS A 19 -35.65 -13.59 6.51
N LEU A 20 -35.30 -14.86 6.75
CA LEU A 20 -35.15 -15.37 8.12
C LEU A 20 -33.96 -14.61 8.71
N GLY A 21 -34.23 -13.52 9.42
CA GLY A 21 -33.20 -12.62 9.95
C GLY A 21 -32.28 -13.32 10.94
N ALA A 22 -30.98 -13.16 10.73
CA ALA A 22 -30.00 -13.24 11.80
C ALA A 22 -30.35 -12.19 12.88
N GLN A 23 -30.03 -12.47 14.13
CA GLN A 23 -30.23 -11.54 15.24
C GLN A 23 -29.11 -10.49 15.18
N GLU A 24 -29.46 -9.21 15.09
CA GLU A 24 -28.50 -8.09 15.17
C GLU A 24 -27.71 -8.12 16.49
N SER A 25 -26.47 -7.62 16.49
CA SER A 25 -25.69 -7.50 17.72
C SER A 25 -26.25 -6.39 18.63
N VAL A 26 -25.92 -6.42 19.92
CA VAL A 26 -26.35 -5.36 20.84
C VAL A 26 -25.76 -4.00 20.46
N ALA A 27 -24.56 -3.97 19.85
CA ALA A 27 -23.93 -2.74 19.38
C ALA A 27 -24.71 -2.14 18.20
N ARG A 28 -25.14 -2.97 17.24
CA ARG A 28 -26.01 -2.60 16.11
C ARG A 28 -27.34 -2.01 16.58
N GLU A 29 -27.99 -2.64 17.56
CA GLU A 29 -29.26 -2.17 18.12
C GLU A 29 -29.10 -0.83 18.87
N TRP A 30 -28.03 -0.67 19.66
CA TRP A 30 -27.72 0.60 20.33
C TRP A 30 -27.39 1.70 19.34
N ASN A 31 -26.67 1.40 18.26
CA ASN A 31 -26.38 2.36 17.21
C ASN A 31 -27.67 2.92 16.59
N GLU A 32 -28.67 2.09 16.27
CA GLU A 32 -29.96 2.59 15.79
C GLU A 32 -30.71 3.46 16.78
N LEU A 33 -30.61 3.15 18.07
CA LEU A 33 -31.18 4.00 19.11
C LEU A 33 -30.48 5.35 19.14
N ILE A 34 -29.15 5.38 18.99
CA ILE A 34 -28.36 6.63 18.92
C ILE A 34 -28.75 7.44 17.70
N LEU A 35 -28.81 6.83 16.52
CA LEU A 35 -29.29 7.48 15.30
C LEU A 35 -30.72 8.01 15.49
N THR A 36 -31.59 7.22 16.11
CA THR A 36 -32.95 7.68 16.50
C THR A 36 -32.90 8.87 17.46
N GLY A 37 -31.96 8.88 18.42
CA GLY A 37 -31.71 10.00 19.32
C GLY A 37 -31.38 11.27 18.55
N ILE A 38 -30.47 11.15 17.59
CA ILE A 38 -29.99 12.23 16.70
C ILE A 38 -31.12 12.77 15.81
N ARG A 39 -31.91 11.90 15.16
CA ARG A 39 -33.08 12.29 14.35
C ARG A 39 -34.08 13.15 15.13
N ASN A 40 -34.13 12.93 16.44
CA ASN A 40 -35.04 13.58 17.37
C ASN A 40 -34.38 14.72 18.18
N ASP A 41 -33.17 15.13 17.80
CA ASP A 41 -32.42 16.23 18.41
C ASP A 41 -32.30 17.43 17.45
N PHE A 42 -31.80 18.56 17.96
CA PHE A 42 -31.45 19.70 17.12
C PHE A 42 -30.36 19.34 16.12
N ALA A 43 -30.43 19.84 14.89
CA ALA A 43 -29.43 19.59 13.85
C ALA A 43 -28.08 20.21 14.21
N ARG A 44 -27.19 19.42 14.83
CA ARG A 44 -25.88 19.83 15.32
C ARG A 44 -24.79 18.84 14.89
N PRO A 45 -24.32 18.90 13.62
CA PRO A 45 -23.41 17.89 13.08
C PRO A 45 -22.16 17.65 13.92
N THR A 46 -21.59 18.71 14.52
CA THR A 46 -20.43 18.60 15.42
C THR A 46 -20.73 17.82 16.69
N VAL A 47 -21.85 18.14 17.35
CA VAL A 47 -22.31 17.43 18.56
C VAL A 47 -22.70 15.99 18.23
N HIS A 48 -23.28 15.75 17.07
CA HIS A 48 -23.70 14.41 16.64
C HIS A 48 -22.52 13.51 16.29
N ALA A 49 -21.52 14.01 15.56
CA ALA A 49 -20.26 13.30 15.31
C ALA A 49 -19.59 12.90 16.65
N ARG A 50 -19.51 13.85 17.59
CA ARG A 50 -18.98 13.61 18.93
C ARG A 50 -19.80 12.60 19.74
N ASN A 51 -21.14 12.65 19.64
CA ASN A 51 -22.00 11.70 20.33
C ASN A 51 -21.81 10.28 19.78
N LEU A 52 -21.73 10.13 18.46
CA LEU A 52 -21.41 8.85 17.80
C LEU A 52 -20.05 8.34 18.27
N TRP A 53 -19.03 9.20 18.31
CA TRP A 53 -17.70 8.86 18.83
C TRP A 53 -17.73 8.41 20.28
N HIS A 54 -18.33 9.19 21.17
CA HIS A 54 -18.41 8.83 22.58
C HIS A 54 -19.16 7.51 22.81
N THR A 55 -20.19 7.22 22.01
CA THR A 55 -20.91 5.95 22.13
C THR A 55 -20.13 4.78 21.54
N SER A 56 -19.45 4.96 20.41
CA SER A 56 -18.62 3.93 19.80
C SER A 56 -17.41 3.59 20.67
N MET A 57 -16.74 4.60 21.22
CA MET A 57 -15.70 4.44 22.24
C MET A 57 -16.22 3.68 23.47
N ALA A 58 -17.43 3.99 23.96
CA ALA A 58 -18.03 3.27 25.09
C ALA A 58 -18.28 1.79 24.77
N MET A 59 -18.77 1.50 23.56
CA MET A 59 -19.02 0.13 23.10
C MET A 59 -17.71 -0.65 22.94
N TYR A 60 -16.71 -0.02 22.33
CA TYR A 60 -15.40 -0.59 22.09
C TYR A 60 -14.66 -0.87 23.40
N ASP A 61 -14.51 0.12 24.28
CA ASP A 61 -13.82 -0.05 25.57
C ASP A 61 -14.50 -1.12 26.45
N ALA A 62 -15.84 -1.20 26.40
CA ALA A 62 -16.58 -2.24 27.11
C ALA A 62 -16.35 -3.65 26.54
N TRP A 63 -16.08 -3.77 25.23
CA TRP A 63 -15.75 -5.03 24.58
C TRP A 63 -14.29 -5.43 24.81
N ALA A 64 -13.35 -4.49 24.57
CA ALA A 64 -11.91 -4.65 24.70
C ALA A 64 -11.46 -4.91 26.15
N ALA A 65 -12.19 -4.40 27.15
CA ALA A 65 -11.94 -4.73 28.56
C ALA A 65 -12.00 -6.24 28.90
N TYR A 66 -12.60 -7.05 28.02
CA TYR A 66 -12.66 -8.51 28.14
C TYR A 66 -11.88 -9.24 27.04
N ASP A 67 -11.10 -8.52 26.24
CA ASP A 67 -10.23 -9.08 25.20
C ASP A 67 -8.78 -9.19 25.72
N ASP A 68 -8.03 -10.17 25.20
CA ASP A 68 -6.63 -10.39 25.56
C ASP A 68 -5.64 -9.85 24.54
N VAL A 69 -6.12 -9.38 23.39
CA VAL A 69 -5.33 -8.74 22.33
C VAL A 69 -5.65 -7.25 22.25
N ALA A 70 -6.93 -6.89 22.23
CA ALA A 70 -7.34 -5.51 21.97
C ALA A 70 -7.07 -4.58 23.16
N ASP A 71 -6.49 -3.42 22.86
CA ASP A 71 -6.32 -2.33 23.81
C ASP A 71 -7.56 -1.44 23.87
N THR A 72 -7.89 -0.97 25.08
CA THR A 72 -8.95 0.03 25.31
C THR A 72 -8.47 1.42 24.92
N TYR A 73 -9.38 2.30 24.49
CA TYR A 73 -9.04 3.67 24.11
C TYR A 73 -8.97 4.62 25.31
N LEU A 74 -10.10 4.85 26.01
CA LEU A 74 -10.15 5.79 27.14
C LEU A 74 -9.96 5.06 28.47
N LEU A 75 -10.64 3.93 28.63
CA LEU A 75 -10.56 3.11 29.83
C LEU A 75 -9.11 2.64 30.03
N GLY A 76 -8.54 2.89 31.21
CA GLY A 76 -7.14 2.57 31.54
C GLY A 76 -6.10 3.55 31.04
N ASN A 77 -6.50 4.53 30.23
CA ASN A 77 -5.59 5.40 29.49
C ASN A 77 -5.79 6.88 29.82
N THR A 78 -4.87 7.69 29.30
CA THR A 78 -4.95 9.15 29.34
C THR A 78 -5.15 9.68 27.93
N VAL A 79 -6.24 10.43 27.72
CA VAL A 79 -6.59 11.09 26.45
C VAL A 79 -6.66 12.59 26.72
N GLY A 80 -5.86 13.37 26.00
CA GLY A 80 -5.61 14.76 26.33
C GLY A 80 -5.14 14.92 27.79
N ASP A 81 -5.84 15.76 28.55
CA ASP A 81 -5.60 16.00 29.98
C ASP A 81 -6.47 15.14 30.92
N PHE A 82 -7.16 14.12 30.41
CA PHE A 82 -8.07 13.27 31.19
C PHE A 82 -7.59 11.83 31.29
N THR A 83 -7.64 11.26 32.50
CA THR A 83 -7.28 9.86 32.76
C THR A 83 -8.49 9.10 33.29
N CYS A 84 -8.83 7.96 32.68
CA CYS A 84 -9.83 7.02 33.20
C CYS A 84 -9.10 5.79 33.77
N GLU A 85 -8.94 5.70 35.08
CA GLU A 85 -8.20 4.60 35.71
C GLU A 85 -8.88 3.24 35.48
N PHE A 86 -8.11 2.20 35.14
CA PHE A 86 -8.62 0.84 34.99
C PHE A 86 -7.63 -0.19 35.56
N THR A 87 -8.13 -1.12 36.38
CA THR A 87 -7.30 -2.17 36.99
C THR A 87 -7.58 -3.56 36.42
N GLY A 88 -8.30 -3.65 35.29
CA GLY A 88 -8.75 -4.91 34.70
C GLY A 88 -10.04 -5.46 35.32
N VAL A 89 -10.66 -6.38 34.59
CA VAL A 89 -11.79 -7.21 35.04
C VAL A 89 -11.49 -8.70 34.85
N PRO A 90 -12.15 -9.61 35.58
CA PRO A 90 -12.03 -11.04 35.33
C PRO A 90 -12.67 -11.38 33.97
N ILE A 91 -11.91 -11.99 33.07
CA ILE A 91 -12.40 -12.45 31.77
C ILE A 91 -13.09 -13.82 31.94
N PRO A 92 -14.39 -13.96 31.61
CA PRO A 92 -15.06 -15.25 31.64
C PRO A 92 -14.43 -16.26 30.66
N THR A 93 -14.23 -17.50 31.09
CA THR A 93 -13.66 -18.55 30.24
C THR A 93 -14.70 -19.27 29.38
N ASP A 94 -15.99 -19.15 29.73
CA ASP A 94 -17.09 -19.70 28.93
C ASP A 94 -17.50 -18.66 27.89
N PRO A 95 -17.53 -19.01 26.58
CA PRO A 95 -17.83 -18.04 25.52
C PRO A 95 -19.21 -17.38 25.64
N GLU A 96 -20.22 -18.07 26.19
CA GLU A 96 -21.55 -17.48 26.37
C GLU A 96 -21.57 -16.50 27.54
N ASP A 97 -20.85 -16.81 28.63
CA ASP A 97 -20.69 -15.88 29.76
C ASP A 97 -19.85 -14.65 29.35
N LEU A 98 -18.83 -14.83 28.51
CA LEU A 98 -18.02 -13.74 27.95
C LEU A 98 -18.87 -12.81 27.09
N LYS A 99 -19.64 -13.39 26.16
CA LYS A 99 -20.59 -12.65 25.33
C LYS A 99 -21.59 -11.88 26.19
N ALA A 100 -22.21 -12.53 27.17
CA ALA A 100 -23.17 -11.88 28.06
C ALA A 100 -22.54 -10.73 28.87
N ALA A 101 -21.30 -10.89 29.34
CA ALA A 101 -20.58 -9.84 30.05
C ALA A 101 -20.29 -8.62 29.14
N ARG A 102 -19.83 -8.85 27.90
CA ARG A 102 -19.63 -7.79 26.90
C ARG A 102 -20.95 -7.07 26.61
N GLU A 103 -22.02 -7.81 26.34
CA GLU A 103 -23.34 -7.23 26.02
C GLU A 103 -23.94 -6.42 27.17
N GLU A 104 -23.79 -6.89 28.41
CA GLU A 104 -24.24 -6.20 29.61
C GLU A 104 -23.43 -4.91 29.84
N ALA A 105 -22.09 -4.98 29.79
CA ALA A 105 -21.23 -3.81 29.96
C ALA A 105 -21.51 -2.73 28.90
N ILE A 106 -21.59 -3.12 27.62
CA ILE A 106 -21.97 -2.23 26.51
C ILE A 106 -23.32 -1.57 26.80
N SER A 107 -24.33 -2.35 27.18
CA SER A 107 -25.67 -1.84 27.38
C SER A 107 -25.75 -0.83 28.51
N TYR A 108 -25.11 -1.10 29.65
CA TYR A 108 -25.07 -0.13 30.75
C TYR A 108 -24.27 1.13 30.36
N ALA A 109 -23.16 1.00 29.65
CA ALA A 109 -22.37 2.13 29.20
C ALA A 109 -23.17 3.05 28.27
N VAL A 110 -23.69 2.50 27.17
CA VAL A 110 -24.43 3.27 26.18
C VAL A 110 -25.73 3.81 26.76
N PHE A 111 -26.47 3.05 27.58
CA PHE A 111 -27.70 3.55 28.20
C PHE A 111 -27.46 4.80 29.04
N ARG A 112 -26.43 4.82 29.88
CA ARG A 112 -26.10 5.99 30.72
C ARG A 112 -25.71 7.19 29.89
N LEU A 113 -24.86 6.98 28.89
CA LEU A 113 -24.42 8.02 27.98
C LEU A 113 -25.59 8.57 27.14
N TYR A 114 -26.45 7.70 26.62
CA TYR A 114 -27.67 8.04 25.88
C TYR A 114 -28.54 9.02 26.66
N LEU A 115 -28.82 8.67 27.93
CA LEU A 115 -29.60 9.54 28.80
C LEU A 115 -28.89 10.88 29.02
N ALA A 116 -27.58 10.88 29.25
CA ALA A 116 -26.83 12.12 29.44
C ALA A 116 -26.89 13.05 28.21
N ARG A 117 -26.85 12.52 26.98
CA ARG A 117 -26.85 13.31 25.74
C ARG A 117 -28.24 13.77 25.30
N PHE A 118 -29.25 12.91 25.42
CA PHE A 118 -30.56 13.15 24.81
C PHE A 118 -31.66 13.55 25.81
N LEU A 119 -31.38 13.65 27.12
CA LEU A 119 -32.41 14.03 28.10
C LEU A 119 -33.01 15.42 27.85
N THR A 120 -32.21 16.34 27.28
CA THR A 120 -32.63 17.72 26.98
C THR A 120 -32.92 17.95 25.50
N SER A 121 -32.92 16.89 24.68
CA SER A 121 -33.25 17.04 23.25
C SER A 121 -34.74 17.38 23.07
N PRO A 122 -35.12 18.08 21.99
CA PRO A 122 -36.52 18.36 21.66
C PRO A 122 -37.41 17.10 21.64
N GLY A 123 -36.89 15.98 21.14
CA GLY A 123 -37.59 14.71 21.03
C GLY A 123 -37.34 13.73 22.18
N ALA A 124 -36.84 14.18 23.34
CA ALA A 124 -36.58 13.34 24.50
C ALA A 124 -37.79 12.49 24.93
N GLY A 125 -39.01 12.97 24.69
CA GLY A 125 -40.26 12.22 24.97
C GLY A 125 -40.45 10.96 24.10
N VAL A 126 -39.69 10.79 23.02
CA VAL A 126 -39.65 9.60 22.16
C VAL A 126 -38.37 8.81 22.40
N SER A 127 -37.22 9.50 22.34
CA SER A 127 -35.89 8.89 22.43
C SER A 127 -35.64 8.21 23.77
N ILE A 128 -35.97 8.88 24.90
CA ILE A 128 -35.72 8.34 26.23
C ILE A 128 -36.57 7.09 26.51
N PRO A 129 -37.90 7.09 26.28
CA PRO A 129 -38.68 5.86 26.43
C PRO A 129 -38.24 4.70 25.52
N ALA A 130 -37.75 4.97 24.31
CA ALA A 130 -37.22 3.93 23.42
C ALA A 130 -36.00 3.24 24.02
N ALA A 131 -35.02 4.01 24.50
CA ALA A 131 -33.84 3.48 25.18
C ALA A 131 -34.20 2.71 26.46
N TYR A 132 -35.11 3.23 27.30
CA TYR A 132 -35.60 2.50 28.49
C TYR A 132 -36.29 1.20 28.13
N ASN A 133 -37.14 1.21 27.08
CA ASN A 133 -37.85 0.01 26.65
C ASN A 133 -36.86 -1.06 26.21
N PHE A 134 -35.91 -0.71 25.35
CA PHE A 134 -34.86 -1.60 24.90
C PHE A 134 -34.08 -2.20 26.09
N PHE A 135 -33.57 -1.34 26.98
CA PHE A 135 -32.81 -1.74 28.16
C PHE A 135 -33.57 -2.74 29.06
N LEU A 136 -34.86 -2.48 29.32
CA LEU A 136 -35.72 -3.35 30.12
C LEU A 136 -36.07 -4.66 29.40
N THR A 137 -36.30 -4.63 28.09
CA THR A 137 -36.61 -5.85 27.32
C THR A 137 -35.40 -6.77 27.17
N SER A 138 -34.19 -6.20 27.20
CA SER A 138 -32.92 -6.95 27.27
C SER A 138 -32.63 -7.52 28.66
N GLY A 139 -33.49 -7.28 29.65
CA GLY A 139 -33.41 -7.89 30.98
C GLY A 139 -32.61 -7.10 32.02
N TYR A 140 -32.18 -5.88 31.71
CA TYR A 140 -31.34 -5.06 32.57
C TYR A 140 -32.14 -4.14 33.51
N ASP A 141 -31.55 -3.78 34.66
CA ASP A 141 -32.17 -2.93 35.68
C ASP A 141 -31.67 -1.48 35.59
N PRO A 142 -32.48 -0.53 35.08
CA PRO A 142 -32.03 0.85 34.91
C PRO A 142 -31.71 1.53 36.24
N THR A 143 -32.14 0.98 37.38
CA THR A 143 -31.87 1.51 38.73
C THR A 143 -30.50 1.09 39.29
N PHE A 144 -29.86 0.08 38.70
CA PHE A 144 -28.51 -0.34 39.07
C PHE A 144 -27.47 0.67 38.55
N THR A 145 -26.91 1.48 39.44
CA THR A 145 -26.04 2.63 39.11
C THR A 145 -24.64 2.51 39.75
N ASP A 146 -24.32 1.34 40.30
CA ASP A 146 -23.01 1.12 40.92
C ASP A 146 -21.91 1.20 39.84
N THR A 147 -20.77 1.78 40.20
CA THR A 147 -19.60 1.92 39.32
C THR A 147 -18.40 1.11 39.81
N ASP A 148 -18.55 0.37 40.92
CA ASP A 148 -17.52 -0.50 41.45
C ASP A 148 -17.44 -1.79 40.63
N TYR A 149 -16.67 -1.74 39.54
CA TYR A 149 -16.44 -2.90 38.68
C TYR A 149 -15.42 -3.88 39.26
N THR A 150 -14.73 -3.55 40.36
CA THR A 150 -13.64 -4.38 40.91
C THR A 150 -14.11 -5.74 41.42
N THR A 151 -15.42 -5.91 41.59
CA THR A 151 -16.05 -7.21 41.90
C THR A 151 -16.25 -8.10 40.67
N GLY A 152 -15.90 -7.63 39.47
CA GLY A 152 -16.13 -8.30 38.19
C GLY A 152 -17.59 -8.23 37.70
N ASN A 153 -18.33 -7.18 38.06
CA ASN A 153 -19.71 -7.00 37.63
C ASN A 153 -19.77 -6.20 36.30
N PRO A 154 -20.29 -6.76 35.20
CA PRO A 154 -20.29 -6.08 33.90
C PRO A 154 -21.15 -4.82 33.85
N ALA A 155 -22.31 -4.82 34.51
CA ALA A 155 -23.15 -3.62 34.62
C ALA A 155 -22.43 -2.46 35.33
N ALA A 156 -21.64 -2.76 36.37
CA ALA A 156 -20.84 -1.77 37.09
C ALA A 156 -19.68 -1.24 36.24
N LEU A 157 -19.05 -2.10 35.43
CA LEU A 157 -18.06 -1.68 34.44
C LEU A 157 -18.69 -0.72 33.42
N GLY A 158 -19.84 -1.09 32.85
CA GLY A 158 -20.55 -0.23 31.90
C GLY A 158 -20.91 1.14 32.48
N ASN A 159 -21.44 1.19 33.70
CA ASN A 159 -21.71 2.45 34.39
C ASN A 159 -20.42 3.28 34.61
N TYR A 160 -19.30 2.63 34.95
CA TYR A 160 -18.02 3.30 35.16
C TYR A 160 -17.47 3.90 33.86
N ILE A 161 -17.50 3.14 32.76
CA ILE A 161 -17.10 3.61 31.42
C ILE A 161 -17.93 4.84 31.04
N ALA A 162 -19.25 4.79 31.20
CA ALA A 162 -20.11 5.94 30.91
C ALA A 162 -19.77 7.16 31.77
N GLN A 163 -19.46 6.96 33.05
CA GLN A 163 -19.05 8.05 33.94
C GLN A 163 -17.73 8.69 33.46
N CYS A 164 -16.72 7.88 33.10
CA CYS A 164 -15.48 8.38 32.53
C CYS A 164 -15.71 9.21 31.26
N ILE A 165 -16.52 8.71 30.32
CA ILE A 165 -16.78 9.40 29.05
C ILE A 165 -17.59 10.69 29.26
N ILE A 166 -18.52 10.70 30.20
CA ILE A 166 -19.25 11.92 30.57
C ILE A 166 -18.27 12.94 31.16
N ASP A 167 -17.43 12.54 32.11
CA ASP A 167 -16.47 13.44 32.77
C ASP A 167 -15.41 13.97 31.79
N PHE A 168 -14.87 13.11 30.92
CA PHE A 168 -14.01 13.50 29.80
C PHE A 168 -14.69 14.57 28.94
N GLY A 169 -15.92 14.31 28.51
CA GLY A 169 -16.67 15.21 27.65
C GLY A 169 -17.01 16.57 28.29
N LEU A 170 -16.94 16.72 29.60
CA LEU A 170 -17.13 18.02 30.25
C LEU A 170 -15.88 18.92 30.14
N GLN A 171 -14.73 18.39 29.72
CA GLN A 171 -13.46 19.11 29.64
C GLN A 171 -12.69 18.92 28.32
N ASP A 172 -13.25 18.19 27.36
CA ASP A 172 -12.65 17.91 26.05
C ASP A 172 -12.62 19.09 25.07
N GLY A 173 -12.81 20.33 25.54
CA GLY A 173 -12.84 21.52 24.68
C GLY A 173 -14.18 21.84 24.00
N SER A 174 -15.20 20.97 24.06
CA SER A 174 -16.50 21.19 23.39
C SER A 174 -17.38 22.27 24.03
N ASN A 175 -17.04 22.72 25.24
CA ASN A 175 -17.84 23.64 26.04
C ASN A 175 -19.26 23.09 26.36
N GLU A 176 -19.39 21.77 26.49
CA GLU A 176 -20.66 21.09 26.78
C GLU A 176 -21.36 21.62 28.04
N GLN A 177 -20.60 21.94 29.10
CA GLN A 177 -21.13 22.47 30.37
C GLN A 177 -21.95 23.76 30.20
N LEU A 178 -21.64 24.56 29.17
CA LEU A 178 -22.34 25.81 28.86
C LEU A 178 -23.27 25.64 27.64
N GLY A 179 -23.52 24.41 27.19
CA GLY A 179 -24.41 24.11 26.08
C GLY A 179 -23.81 24.42 24.72
N TYR A 180 -22.49 24.26 24.55
CA TYR A 180 -21.79 24.43 23.27
C TYR A 180 -21.85 25.86 22.70
N VAL A 181 -22.09 26.85 23.55
CA VAL A 181 -22.18 28.27 23.14
C VAL A 181 -20.80 28.80 22.76
N ASN A 182 -20.78 29.73 21.81
CA ASN A 182 -19.55 30.39 21.36
C ASN A 182 -18.91 31.19 22.50
N GLN A 183 -17.59 31.15 22.56
CA GLN A 183 -16.79 31.78 23.61
C GLN A 183 -16.13 33.08 23.15
N ALA A 184 -15.76 33.18 21.87
CA ALA A 184 -14.98 34.29 21.33
C ALA A 184 -15.51 34.82 19.99
N TYR A 185 -16.08 33.95 19.14
CA TYR A 185 -16.50 34.34 17.79
C TYR A 185 -17.68 35.32 17.80
N GLU A 186 -17.55 36.38 17.01
CA GLU A 186 -18.61 37.34 16.67
C GLU A 186 -18.61 37.59 15.16
N PRO A 187 -19.78 37.61 14.48
CA PRO A 187 -19.83 37.81 13.04
C PRO A 187 -19.46 39.24 12.66
N VAL A 188 -18.64 39.39 11.61
CA VAL A 188 -18.29 40.70 11.03
C VAL A 188 -19.51 41.35 10.39
N ASN A 189 -20.33 40.57 9.70
CA ASN A 189 -21.47 41.06 8.95
C ASN A 189 -22.76 41.11 9.79
N PRO A 190 -23.54 42.21 9.71
CA PRO A 190 -24.91 42.25 10.21
C PRO A 190 -25.79 41.20 9.53
N PRO A 191 -26.80 40.65 10.22
CA PRO A 191 -27.64 39.60 9.66
C PRO A 191 -28.37 40.01 8.37
N LEU A 192 -28.44 39.09 7.39
CA LEU A 192 -29.26 39.24 6.18
C LEU A 192 -30.71 38.86 6.50
N VAL A 193 -31.64 39.78 6.27
CA VAL A 193 -33.09 39.53 6.40
C VAL A 193 -33.60 38.97 5.09
N ILE A 194 -33.95 37.68 5.06
CA ILE A 194 -34.16 36.99 3.78
C ILE A 194 -35.42 37.41 3.04
N SER A 195 -36.44 37.85 3.78
CA SER A 195 -37.73 38.33 3.28
C SER A 195 -37.64 39.69 2.59
N GLU A 196 -36.53 40.40 2.76
CA GLU A 196 -36.26 41.67 2.07
C GLU A 196 -35.32 41.43 0.87
N PRO A 197 -35.55 42.09 -0.28
CA PRO A 197 -34.67 41.96 -1.44
C PRO A 197 -33.32 42.65 -1.21
N GLY A 198 -32.27 42.01 -1.70
CA GLY A 198 -30.89 42.53 -1.73
C GLY A 198 -30.07 42.10 -0.53
N ASN A 199 -28.87 42.68 -0.41
CA ASN A 199 -28.02 42.55 0.78
C ASN A 199 -27.28 43.86 1.07
N PRO A 200 -27.99 44.98 1.33
CA PRO A 200 -27.38 46.29 1.48
C PRO A 200 -26.57 46.45 2.77
N THR A 201 -26.64 45.49 3.70
CA THR A 201 -26.00 45.54 5.01
C THR A 201 -24.71 44.73 5.10
N ILE A 202 -24.35 43.96 4.06
CA ILE A 202 -23.08 43.24 4.05
C ILE A 202 -21.92 44.24 4.06
N LEU A 203 -21.00 44.06 5.01
CA LEU A 203 -19.85 44.94 5.19
C LEU A 203 -18.61 44.36 4.50
N ASP A 204 -18.48 43.04 4.54
CA ASP A 204 -17.38 42.32 3.91
C ASP A 204 -17.91 41.05 3.21
N LEU A 205 -17.68 40.96 1.89
CA LEU A 205 -18.10 39.81 1.09
C LEU A 205 -17.27 38.56 1.37
N ASN A 206 -16.13 38.67 2.04
CA ASN A 206 -15.27 37.53 2.35
C ASN A 206 -15.67 36.82 3.65
N HIS A 207 -16.55 37.43 4.45
CA HIS A 207 -16.94 36.94 5.77
C HIS A 207 -18.37 36.39 5.82
N TRP A 208 -18.60 35.43 6.70
CA TRP A 208 -19.91 34.83 6.94
C TRP A 208 -20.90 35.89 7.41
N GLN A 209 -22.16 35.67 7.08
CA GLN A 209 -23.25 36.55 7.45
C GLN A 209 -24.40 35.71 8.03
N PRO A 210 -24.82 35.99 9.28
CA PRO A 210 -25.98 35.34 9.86
C PRO A 210 -27.24 35.61 9.04
N ILE A 211 -28.19 34.68 9.01
CA ILE A 211 -29.47 34.86 8.32
C ILE A 211 -30.59 35.07 9.33
N THR A 212 -31.48 36.03 9.07
CA THR A 212 -32.71 36.28 9.82
C THR A 212 -33.91 35.80 9.03
N LEU A 213 -34.71 34.92 9.64
CA LEU A 213 -35.94 34.36 9.11
C LEU A 213 -37.12 34.68 10.02
N ASP A 214 -38.34 34.69 9.49
CA ASP A 214 -39.56 34.88 10.29
C ASP A 214 -39.74 33.77 11.34
N SER A 215 -39.36 32.55 10.97
CA SER A 215 -39.26 31.39 11.84
C SER A 215 -38.10 30.54 11.34
N PHE A 216 -37.19 30.20 12.24
CA PHE A 216 -36.12 29.25 11.93
C PHE A 216 -36.54 27.86 12.39
N VAL A 217 -36.47 26.89 11.49
CA VAL A 217 -36.65 25.46 11.78
C VAL A 217 -35.39 24.79 11.31
N ASP A 218 -34.71 24.06 12.18
CA ASP A 218 -33.47 23.38 11.79
C ASP A 218 -33.72 22.24 10.80
N GLN A 219 -32.63 21.63 10.33
CA GLN A 219 -32.65 20.56 9.34
C GLN A 219 -33.49 19.37 9.81
N SER A 220 -33.41 19.02 11.11
CA SER A 220 -34.18 17.95 11.77
C SER A 220 -35.64 18.34 12.06
N GLY A 221 -36.13 19.49 11.60
CA GLY A 221 -37.52 19.89 11.72
C GLY A 221 -37.90 20.54 13.05
N ASN A 222 -36.93 20.92 13.89
CA ASN A 222 -37.16 21.54 15.19
C ASN A 222 -37.18 23.07 15.09
N PRO A 223 -38.23 23.75 15.60
CA PRO A 223 -38.23 25.21 15.68
C PRO A 223 -37.12 25.73 16.60
N ILE A 224 -36.29 26.63 16.08
CA ILE A 224 -35.28 27.35 16.85
C ILE A 224 -35.93 28.64 17.37
N GLY A 225 -35.87 28.87 18.69
CA GLY A 225 -36.53 30.00 19.35
C GLY A 225 -35.97 31.39 18.95
N ALA A 226 -34.88 31.43 18.19
CA ALA A 226 -34.28 32.64 17.65
C ALA A 226 -34.51 32.74 16.14
N SER A 227 -34.90 33.93 15.68
CA SER A 227 -35.02 34.25 14.25
C SER A 227 -33.68 34.32 13.52
N THR A 228 -32.60 34.51 14.28
CA THR A 228 -31.22 34.67 13.79
C THR A 228 -30.30 33.79 14.65
N PRO A 229 -30.14 32.50 14.31
CA PRO A 229 -29.25 31.61 15.05
C PRO A 229 -27.81 32.11 15.04
N ALA A 230 -27.09 31.88 16.13
CA ALA A 230 -25.65 32.13 16.21
C ALA A 230 -24.87 31.12 15.36
N PHE A 231 -23.59 31.41 15.07
CA PHE A 231 -22.69 30.45 14.44
C PHE A 231 -22.63 29.18 15.31
N LEU A 232 -22.93 28.02 14.74
CA LEU A 232 -22.81 26.73 15.43
C LEU A 232 -21.36 26.24 15.45
N GLY A 233 -20.71 26.27 16.61
CA GLY A 233 -19.40 25.65 16.86
C GLY A 233 -18.18 26.28 16.15
N PRO A 234 -18.04 27.61 16.02
CA PRO A 234 -16.89 28.23 15.34
C PRO A 234 -15.55 27.92 16.03
N GLU A 235 -15.57 27.41 17.26
CA GLU A 235 -14.38 27.08 18.03
C GLU A 235 -14.19 25.56 18.17
N TRP A 236 -14.89 24.74 17.37
CA TRP A 236 -14.88 23.27 17.53
C TRP A 236 -13.51 22.63 17.28
N GLY A 237 -12.57 23.34 16.65
CA GLY A 237 -11.18 22.92 16.56
C GLY A 237 -10.50 22.74 17.93
N GLN A 238 -11.05 23.30 19.01
CA GLN A 238 -10.57 23.07 20.38
C GLN A 238 -10.90 21.69 20.94
N VAL A 239 -11.78 20.92 20.28
CA VAL A 239 -12.21 19.64 20.81
C VAL A 239 -11.08 18.61 20.67
N GLU A 240 -10.87 17.81 21.73
CA GLU A 240 -9.84 16.76 21.74
C GLU A 240 -10.06 15.77 20.57
N PRO A 241 -9.08 15.61 19.66
CA PRO A 241 -9.21 14.73 18.50
C PRO A 241 -9.03 13.26 18.87
N PHE A 242 -9.35 12.38 17.91
CA PHE A 242 -9.03 10.96 17.97
C PHE A 242 -7.66 10.68 17.34
N SER A 243 -7.50 10.97 16.05
CA SER A 243 -6.28 10.66 15.26
C SER A 243 -5.44 11.86 14.86
N LEU A 244 -5.97 13.08 14.98
CA LEU A 244 -5.26 14.29 14.56
C LEU A 244 -4.11 14.65 15.50
N GLY A 245 -2.92 14.86 14.92
CA GLY A 245 -1.68 15.12 15.63
C GLY A 245 -1.23 16.59 15.61
N ALA A 246 -0.05 16.85 16.16
CA ALA A 246 0.57 18.17 16.16
C ALA A 246 1.12 18.56 14.77
N GLU A 247 1.40 17.57 13.94
CA GLU A 247 1.84 17.66 12.56
C GLU A 247 0.75 18.19 11.63
N ASP A 248 -0.52 17.94 11.96
CA ASP A 248 -1.68 18.38 11.18
C ASP A 248 -2.13 19.80 11.58
N LEU A 249 -1.63 20.31 12.71
CA LEU A 249 -2.17 21.47 13.41
C LEU A 249 -1.45 22.79 13.04
N ASN A 250 -2.23 23.75 12.55
CA ASN A 250 -1.88 25.16 12.54
C ASN A 250 -2.67 25.93 13.62
N VAL A 251 -2.00 26.87 14.30
CA VAL A 251 -2.62 27.72 15.34
C VAL A 251 -2.64 29.17 14.88
N TYR A 252 -3.83 29.77 14.86
CA TYR A 252 -4.04 31.15 14.45
C TYR A 252 -4.75 31.97 15.52
N THR A 253 -4.30 33.21 15.76
CA THR A 253 -4.91 34.07 16.77
C THR A 253 -5.77 35.18 16.15
N ARG A 254 -7.06 35.28 16.54
CA ARG A 254 -7.93 36.42 16.23
C ARG A 254 -8.65 36.88 17.49
N ASP A 255 -8.63 38.19 17.72
CA ASP A 255 -9.29 38.85 18.87
C ASP A 255 -8.95 38.27 20.26
N GLY A 256 -7.74 37.73 20.40
CA GLY A 256 -7.25 37.15 21.66
C GLY A 256 -7.69 35.72 21.92
N PHE A 257 -8.27 35.05 20.91
CA PHE A 257 -8.58 33.62 20.92
C PHE A 257 -7.71 32.90 19.89
N ASP A 258 -7.19 31.73 20.25
CA ASP A 258 -6.39 30.88 19.38
C ASP A 258 -7.31 29.85 18.73
N TYR A 259 -7.43 29.87 17.41
CA TYR A 259 -8.15 28.89 16.60
C TYR A 259 -7.17 27.77 16.21
N LEU A 260 -7.52 26.54 16.58
CA LEU A 260 -6.82 25.33 16.16
C LEU A 260 -7.40 24.88 14.81
N VAL A 261 -6.55 24.81 13.79
CA VAL A 261 -6.92 24.49 12.42
C VAL A 261 -6.09 23.29 11.98
N TYR A 262 -6.71 22.12 12.00
CA TYR A 262 -6.12 20.87 11.52
C TYR A 262 -6.26 20.76 10.00
N HIS A 263 -5.32 20.08 9.34
CA HIS A 263 -5.29 19.84 7.89
C HIS A 263 -5.59 21.10 7.07
N ASP A 264 -4.93 22.20 7.43
CA ASP A 264 -5.23 23.52 6.91
C ASP A 264 -5.08 23.62 5.37
N PRO A 265 -6.17 23.85 4.62
CA PRO A 265 -6.14 23.89 3.16
C PRO A 265 -5.58 25.22 2.61
N GLY A 266 -5.30 26.20 3.48
CA GLY A 266 -4.91 27.55 3.10
C GLY A 266 -6.09 28.45 2.72
N ASP A 267 -5.76 29.67 2.28
CA ASP A 267 -6.77 30.69 1.99
C ASP A 267 -7.72 30.29 0.84
N PRO A 268 -9.05 30.48 0.99
CA PRO A 268 -9.97 30.41 -0.14
C PRO A 268 -9.78 31.60 -1.09
N CYS A 269 -10.49 31.60 -2.22
CA CYS A 269 -10.51 32.78 -3.10
C CYS A 269 -11.23 33.95 -2.44
N TYR A 270 -10.55 35.09 -2.24
CA TYR A 270 -11.16 36.31 -1.72
C TYR A 270 -11.47 37.32 -2.82
N ILE A 271 -12.51 38.13 -2.60
CA ILE A 271 -12.86 39.27 -3.45
C ILE A 271 -12.30 40.59 -2.90
N ASP A 272 -11.61 41.32 -3.77
CA ASP A 272 -11.32 42.75 -3.61
C ASP A 272 -12.33 43.54 -4.45
N THR A 273 -13.25 44.25 -3.79
CA THR A 273 -14.31 45.01 -4.47
C THR A 273 -13.83 46.30 -5.14
N MET A 274 -12.54 46.63 -5.02
CA MET A 274 -11.93 47.84 -5.60
C MET A 274 -11.00 47.55 -6.78
N VAL A 275 -10.67 46.27 -7.04
CA VAL A 275 -9.70 45.87 -8.06
C VAL A 275 -10.24 44.72 -8.90
N ILE A 276 -10.02 44.80 -10.22
CA ILE A 276 -10.41 43.76 -11.19
C ILE A 276 -9.28 42.73 -11.32
N GLY A 277 -9.65 41.46 -11.45
CA GLY A 277 -8.72 40.36 -11.75
C GLY A 277 -8.23 39.61 -10.51
N GLY A 278 -7.37 38.61 -10.72
CA GLY A 278 -6.85 37.75 -9.65
C GLY A 278 -7.95 36.90 -9.01
N LEU A 279 -7.82 36.63 -7.71
CA LEU A 279 -8.75 35.78 -6.95
C LEU A 279 -10.18 36.35 -6.88
N SER A 280 -10.38 37.65 -7.15
CA SER A 280 -11.72 38.23 -7.25
C SER A 280 -12.57 37.60 -8.36
N GLU A 281 -11.95 37.26 -9.50
CA GLU A 281 -12.69 36.63 -10.61
C GLU A 281 -13.04 35.18 -10.28
N GLU A 282 -12.17 34.51 -9.54
CA GLU A 282 -12.41 33.17 -9.03
C GLU A 282 -13.53 33.13 -8.00
N TYR A 283 -13.55 34.07 -7.05
CA TYR A 283 -14.63 34.22 -6.10
C TYR A 283 -15.98 34.39 -6.82
N LYS A 284 -16.02 35.25 -7.85
CA LYS A 284 -17.23 35.51 -8.62
C LYS A 284 -17.67 34.30 -9.43
N TRP A 285 -16.73 33.61 -10.07
CA TRP A 285 -17.02 32.37 -10.83
C TRP A 285 -17.63 31.31 -9.91
N ASN A 286 -16.97 31.03 -8.76
CA ASN A 286 -17.40 30.02 -7.79
C ASN A 286 -18.85 30.23 -7.33
N HIS A 287 -19.20 31.45 -6.94
CA HIS A 287 -20.54 31.76 -6.46
C HIS A 287 -21.56 31.91 -7.59
N SER A 288 -21.17 32.43 -8.76
CA SER A 288 -22.08 32.54 -9.90
C SER A 288 -22.47 31.18 -10.45
N MET A 289 -21.58 30.18 -10.40
CA MET A 289 -21.88 28.81 -10.80
C MET A 289 -23.04 28.22 -9.98
N VAL A 290 -23.06 28.47 -8.66
CA VAL A 290 -24.16 28.05 -7.77
C VAL A 290 -25.49 28.63 -8.23
N ALA A 291 -25.50 29.91 -8.64
CA ALA A 291 -26.69 30.55 -9.18
C ALA A 291 -27.11 29.95 -10.54
N VAL A 292 -26.15 29.60 -11.40
CA VAL A 292 -26.40 28.95 -12.70
C VAL A 292 -27.01 27.56 -12.52
N TRP A 293 -26.43 26.72 -11.64
CA TRP A 293 -26.93 25.37 -11.38
C TRP A 293 -28.33 25.35 -10.75
N SER A 294 -28.72 26.41 -10.04
CA SER A 294 -30.10 26.58 -9.59
C SER A 294 -31.11 26.61 -10.75
N GLY A 295 -30.68 27.03 -11.95
CA GLY A 295 -31.48 26.98 -13.17
C GLY A 295 -31.73 25.57 -13.72
N HIS A 296 -31.07 24.54 -13.18
CA HIS A 296 -31.24 23.14 -13.63
C HIS A 296 -32.40 22.44 -12.92
N LEU A 297 -32.97 23.04 -11.87
CA LEU A 297 -33.90 22.40 -10.93
C LEU A 297 -35.34 22.32 -11.44
N ASP A 298 -35.56 22.47 -12.74
CA ASP A 298 -36.88 22.31 -13.36
C ASP A 298 -36.92 20.99 -14.14
N PRO A 299 -37.76 20.01 -13.72
CA PRO A 299 -37.86 18.71 -14.38
C PRO A 299 -38.43 18.84 -15.81
N SER A 300 -39.00 19.99 -16.17
CA SER A 300 -39.58 20.27 -17.48
C SER A 300 -38.62 21.02 -18.43
N ASP A 301 -37.37 21.26 -18.02
CA ASP A 301 -36.37 21.94 -18.86
C ASP A 301 -35.95 21.15 -20.11
N GLY A 302 -36.31 19.87 -20.16
CA GLY A 302 -36.12 18.97 -21.30
C GLY A 302 -34.77 18.27 -21.35
N VAL A 303 -33.92 18.43 -20.35
CA VAL A 303 -32.62 17.76 -20.26
C VAL A 303 -32.75 16.46 -19.47
N MET A 304 -32.40 15.36 -20.13
CA MET A 304 -32.41 14.01 -19.57
C MET A 304 -30.97 13.51 -19.41
N ILE A 305 -30.66 12.91 -18.28
CA ILE A 305 -29.33 12.39 -17.95
C ILE A 305 -29.41 10.91 -17.53
N ASP A 306 -28.37 10.14 -17.82
CA ASP A 306 -28.19 8.79 -17.28
C ASP A 306 -27.52 8.90 -15.92
N ILE A 307 -28.19 8.44 -14.86
CA ILE A 307 -27.67 8.49 -13.50
C ILE A 307 -27.20 7.13 -12.97
N SER A 308 -27.17 6.12 -13.84
CA SER A 308 -26.67 4.79 -13.46
C SER A 308 -25.16 4.82 -13.19
N PRO A 309 -24.60 3.83 -12.46
CA PRO A 309 -23.16 3.68 -12.33
C PRO A 309 -22.44 3.43 -13.66
N GLY A 310 -23.19 3.12 -14.73
CA GLY A 310 -22.70 3.04 -16.11
C GLY A 310 -22.27 4.40 -16.69
N ALA A 311 -22.83 5.49 -16.19
CA ALA A 311 -22.58 6.85 -16.67
C ALA A 311 -21.94 7.78 -15.62
N LEU A 312 -22.23 7.57 -14.33
CA LEU A 312 -21.76 8.42 -13.25
C LEU A 312 -20.73 7.72 -12.34
N GLY A 313 -19.83 8.51 -11.76
CA GLY A 313 -18.75 8.05 -10.89
C GLY A 313 -17.50 7.62 -11.65
N ASN A 314 -16.69 6.77 -10.99
CA ASN A 314 -15.42 6.27 -11.50
C ASN A 314 -14.37 7.36 -11.76
N LEU A 315 -14.36 8.37 -10.89
CA LEU A 315 -13.33 9.41 -10.91
C LEU A 315 -12.04 8.91 -10.28
N SER A 316 -10.91 9.21 -10.93
CA SER A 316 -9.61 9.04 -10.31
C SER A 316 -9.33 10.22 -9.39
N VAL A 317 -8.81 9.94 -8.20
CA VAL A 317 -8.32 10.97 -7.27
C VAL A 317 -7.23 11.83 -7.92
N SER A 318 -6.46 11.28 -8.86
CA SER A 318 -5.46 12.05 -9.61
C SER A 318 -6.06 13.19 -10.43
N ASP A 319 -7.37 13.16 -10.70
CA ASP A 319 -8.09 14.16 -11.47
C ASP A 319 -8.66 15.26 -10.57
N TYR A 320 -8.55 15.13 -9.25
CA TYR A 320 -9.03 16.14 -8.31
C TYR A 320 -8.11 17.37 -8.36
N PRO A 321 -8.68 18.56 -8.64
CA PRO A 321 -7.89 19.77 -8.71
C PRO A 321 -7.41 20.21 -7.32
N THR A 322 -6.17 20.67 -7.26
CA THR A 322 -5.54 21.24 -6.05
C THR A 322 -5.37 22.75 -6.14
N ASP A 323 -5.80 23.35 -7.26
CA ASP A 323 -5.81 24.79 -7.48
C ASP A 323 -7.12 25.24 -8.12
N ILE A 324 -7.33 26.55 -8.10
CA ILE A 324 -8.60 27.13 -8.57
C ILE A 324 -8.81 26.95 -10.09
N PRO A 325 -7.82 27.19 -10.98
CA PRO A 325 -7.99 26.90 -12.40
C PRO A 325 -8.39 25.43 -12.66
N GLY A 326 -7.87 24.49 -11.86
CA GLY A 326 -8.30 23.11 -11.86
C GLY A 326 -9.79 22.93 -11.54
N LEU A 327 -10.33 23.67 -10.55
CA LEU A 327 -11.76 23.65 -10.24
C LEU A 327 -12.62 24.00 -11.45
N GLN A 328 -12.25 25.03 -12.21
CA GLN A 328 -12.99 25.43 -13.42
C GLN A 328 -13.02 24.36 -14.52
N ASN A 329 -11.99 23.51 -14.57
CA ASN A 329 -11.94 22.40 -15.52
C ASN A 329 -12.69 21.15 -15.02
N PHE A 330 -12.82 21.01 -13.70
CA PHE A 330 -13.45 19.85 -13.08
C PHE A 330 -14.97 19.97 -13.07
N TYR A 331 -15.51 21.11 -12.63
CA TYR A 331 -16.96 21.30 -12.57
C TYR A 331 -17.51 21.85 -13.88
N ASP A 332 -18.53 21.21 -14.45
CA ASP A 332 -19.21 21.76 -15.63
C ASP A 332 -20.06 22.97 -15.23
N TYR A 333 -19.58 24.16 -15.60
CA TYR A 333 -20.21 25.41 -15.23
C TYR A 333 -21.66 25.56 -15.74
N LEU A 334 -21.97 25.04 -16.93
CA LEU A 334 -23.25 25.28 -17.60
C LEU A 334 -24.19 24.08 -17.54
N GLU A 335 -23.69 22.86 -17.63
CA GLU A 335 -24.54 21.66 -17.64
C GLU A 335 -24.63 20.99 -16.27
N GLY A 336 -23.70 21.32 -15.37
CA GLY A 336 -23.61 20.76 -14.04
C GLY A 336 -22.96 19.38 -13.98
N GLY A 337 -22.62 18.96 -12.77
CA GLY A 337 -21.89 17.72 -12.52
C GLY A 337 -20.38 17.88 -12.58
N ASP A 338 -19.71 16.74 -12.71
CA ASP A 338 -18.25 16.56 -12.71
C ASP A 338 -17.83 15.67 -13.92
N PRO A 339 -16.53 15.39 -14.14
CA PRO A 339 -16.09 14.68 -15.34
C PRO A 339 -16.22 13.15 -15.19
N SER A 340 -17.28 12.70 -14.51
CA SER A 340 -17.62 11.29 -14.33
C SER A 340 -17.63 10.54 -15.66
N ILE A 341 -17.09 9.31 -15.65
CA ILE A 341 -17.01 8.45 -16.84
C ILE A 341 -17.84 7.17 -16.69
N GLY A 342 -18.25 6.82 -15.47
CA GLY A 342 -18.99 5.59 -15.18
C GLY A 342 -18.14 4.31 -15.31
N ARG A 343 -18.79 3.16 -15.09
CA ARG A 343 -18.21 1.82 -15.19
C ARG A 343 -19.06 0.95 -16.11
N ASP A 344 -18.43 0.29 -17.08
CA ASP A 344 -19.19 -0.55 -18.01
C ASP A 344 -19.83 -1.77 -17.35
N LEU A 345 -19.19 -2.37 -16.34
CA LEU A 345 -19.58 -3.65 -15.75
C LEU A 345 -19.62 -3.59 -14.22
N ASN A 346 -20.62 -4.23 -13.63
CA ASN A 346 -20.67 -4.52 -12.20
C ASN A 346 -19.66 -5.65 -11.88
N PRO A 347 -18.70 -5.44 -10.96
CA PRO A 347 -17.63 -6.41 -10.70
C PRO A 347 -18.13 -7.71 -10.04
N SER A 348 -19.22 -7.64 -9.27
CA SER A 348 -19.77 -8.80 -8.55
C SER A 348 -20.63 -9.69 -9.45
N THR A 349 -21.34 -9.11 -10.44
CA THR A 349 -22.23 -9.87 -11.34
C THR A 349 -21.64 -10.14 -12.71
N GLY A 350 -20.65 -9.34 -13.14
CA GLY A 350 -20.08 -9.36 -14.49
C GLY A 350 -21.03 -8.85 -15.59
N LEU A 351 -22.18 -8.28 -15.21
CA LEU A 351 -23.17 -7.72 -16.12
C LEU A 351 -22.98 -6.21 -16.26
N PRO A 352 -23.39 -5.60 -17.39
CA PRO A 352 -23.42 -4.16 -17.52
C PRO A 352 -24.37 -3.48 -16.53
N TYR A 353 -24.03 -2.27 -16.08
CA TYR A 353 -25.01 -1.43 -15.37
C TYR A 353 -26.08 -0.97 -16.37
N GLU A 354 -27.35 -1.13 -15.99
CA GLU A 354 -28.47 -0.72 -16.84
C GLU A 354 -28.64 0.81 -16.77
N PRO A 355 -28.74 1.51 -17.92
CA PRO A 355 -28.97 2.95 -17.96
C PRO A 355 -30.25 3.37 -17.22
N GLN A 356 -30.17 4.47 -16.46
CA GLN A 356 -31.30 5.06 -15.76
C GLN A 356 -31.48 6.51 -16.21
N ILE A 357 -32.30 6.72 -17.24
CA ILE A 357 -32.51 8.04 -17.86
C ILE A 357 -33.59 8.82 -17.11
N VAL A 358 -33.21 9.93 -16.48
CA VAL A 358 -34.08 10.76 -15.64
C VAL A 358 -33.96 12.25 -16.00
N PRO A 359 -34.97 13.09 -15.69
CA PRO A 359 -34.84 14.55 -15.83
C PRO A 359 -33.76 15.09 -14.91
N ARG A 360 -32.86 15.95 -15.40
CA ARG A 360 -31.79 16.51 -14.55
C ARG A 360 -32.34 17.32 -13.37
N GLY A 361 -33.49 17.97 -13.56
CA GLY A 361 -34.14 18.75 -12.51
C GLY A 361 -34.67 17.88 -11.36
N ASP A 362 -35.17 16.67 -11.65
CA ASP A 362 -35.51 15.72 -10.59
C ASP A 362 -34.25 15.25 -9.86
N TYR A 363 -33.20 14.88 -10.61
CA TYR A 363 -31.95 14.42 -10.03
C TYR A 363 -31.31 15.46 -9.10
N GLY A 364 -31.16 16.70 -9.56
CA GLY A 364 -30.57 17.79 -8.76
C GLY A 364 -31.34 18.07 -7.47
N ARG A 365 -32.69 18.05 -7.52
CA ARG A 365 -33.56 18.23 -6.34
C ARG A 365 -33.48 17.05 -5.38
N ILE A 366 -33.51 15.81 -5.90
CA ILE A 366 -33.34 14.59 -5.10
C ILE A 366 -32.00 14.64 -4.37
N LEU A 367 -30.90 14.93 -5.08
CA LEU A 367 -29.58 14.99 -4.45
C LEU A 367 -29.54 16.04 -3.34
N ALA A 368 -30.07 17.24 -3.62
CA ALA A 368 -30.10 18.32 -2.65
C ALA A 368 -30.81 17.90 -1.37
N GLU A 369 -31.95 17.21 -1.45
CA GLU A 369 -32.72 16.76 -0.28
C GLU A 369 -32.16 15.49 0.39
N PHE A 370 -31.78 14.46 -0.39
CA PHE A 370 -31.25 13.19 0.12
C PHE A 370 -30.01 13.41 0.99
N TRP A 371 -29.03 14.14 0.46
CA TRP A 371 -27.79 14.45 1.17
C TRP A 371 -27.91 15.66 2.09
N ALA A 372 -29.05 16.38 2.09
CA ALA A 372 -29.39 17.32 3.16
C ALA A 372 -30.18 16.63 4.28
N ASP A 373 -30.37 15.32 4.24
CA ASP A 373 -30.89 14.49 5.33
C ASP A 373 -32.30 14.86 5.87
N GLY A 374 -32.97 15.90 5.37
CA GLY A 374 -34.37 16.24 5.65
C GLY A 374 -34.80 16.34 7.14
N PRO A 375 -36.10 16.48 7.44
CA PRO A 375 -36.63 16.56 8.81
C PRO A 375 -36.51 15.25 9.62
N ASN A 376 -35.99 14.18 9.03
CA ASN A 376 -35.67 12.92 9.72
C ASN A 376 -34.15 12.68 9.75
N SER A 377 -33.36 13.76 9.71
CA SER A 377 -31.90 13.74 9.54
C SER A 377 -31.16 13.13 10.71
N GLU A 378 -30.29 12.17 10.43
CA GLU A 378 -29.20 11.72 11.31
C GLU A 378 -27.98 12.64 11.27
N THR A 379 -28.08 13.78 10.55
CA THR A 379 -26.99 14.66 10.10
C THR A 379 -25.92 13.93 9.27
N PRO A 380 -25.01 14.64 8.57
CA PRO A 380 -24.03 13.98 7.71
C PRO A 380 -23.22 12.86 8.36
N PRO A 381 -22.70 12.98 9.61
CA PRO A 381 -21.99 11.87 10.22
C PRO A 381 -22.89 10.66 10.45
N GLY A 382 -24.13 10.83 10.92
CA GLY A 382 -25.06 9.73 11.16
C GLY A 382 -25.59 9.08 9.88
N HIS A 383 -25.68 9.83 8.78
CA HIS A 383 -26.04 9.26 7.47
C HIS A 383 -25.09 8.13 7.06
N TRP A 384 -23.79 8.31 7.28
CA TRP A 384 -22.78 7.28 6.97
C TRP A 384 -22.82 6.07 7.90
N PHE A 385 -23.34 6.21 9.13
CA PHE A 385 -23.67 5.06 9.98
C PHE A 385 -24.86 4.28 9.42
N THR A 386 -25.89 4.95 8.90
CA THR A 386 -27.00 4.27 8.22
C THR A 386 -26.50 3.51 6.98
N ILE A 387 -25.55 4.08 6.22
CA ILE A 387 -24.92 3.39 5.08
C ILE A 387 -24.08 2.20 5.54
N LEU A 388 -23.28 2.34 6.59
CA LEU A 388 -22.51 1.22 7.17
C LEU A 388 -23.44 0.10 7.64
N ASN A 389 -24.54 0.45 8.31
CA ASN A 389 -25.56 -0.50 8.74
C ASN A 389 -26.21 -1.21 7.56
N TYR A 390 -26.52 -0.49 6.48
CA TYR A 390 -27.00 -1.09 5.23
C TYR A 390 -26.03 -2.12 4.64
N VAL A 391 -24.71 -1.85 4.70
CA VAL A 391 -23.67 -2.78 4.28
C VAL A 391 -23.59 -3.99 5.22
N ASN A 392 -23.58 -3.77 6.54
CA ASN A 392 -23.50 -4.81 7.56
C ASN A 392 -24.69 -5.78 7.49
N ASP A 393 -25.88 -5.27 7.16
CA ASP A 393 -27.12 -6.05 7.08
C ASP A 393 -27.27 -6.78 5.73
N TYR A 394 -26.35 -6.58 4.78
CA TYR A 394 -26.38 -7.26 3.49
C TYR A 394 -26.12 -8.78 3.66
N PRO A 395 -27.05 -9.67 3.26
CA PRO A 395 -26.96 -11.10 3.58
C PRO A 395 -25.73 -11.85 3.02
N GLY A 396 -25.09 -11.30 1.99
CA GLY A 396 -23.89 -11.88 1.36
C GLY A 396 -22.58 -11.24 1.80
N PHE A 397 -22.60 -10.33 2.77
CA PHE A 397 -21.42 -9.63 3.24
C PHE A 397 -20.72 -10.47 4.31
N GLU A 398 -19.46 -10.82 4.07
CA GLU A 398 -18.61 -11.50 5.05
C GLU A 398 -17.89 -10.45 5.88
N LYS A 399 -18.19 -10.41 7.19
CA LYS A 399 -17.61 -9.46 8.15
C LYS A 399 -16.15 -9.84 8.46
N ARG A 400 -15.23 -9.35 7.63
CA ARG A 400 -13.78 -9.54 7.74
C ARG A 400 -13.11 -8.18 7.78
N TYR A 401 -12.28 -7.91 8.78
CA TYR A 401 -11.56 -6.64 8.86
C TYR A 401 -10.61 -6.54 7.67
N GLU A 402 -10.64 -5.42 6.95
CA GLU A 402 -9.92 -5.23 5.68
C GLU A 402 -10.27 -6.23 4.58
N GLY A 403 -11.42 -6.92 4.69
CA GLY A 403 -11.84 -7.95 3.74
C GLY A 403 -10.97 -9.22 3.77
N THR A 404 -10.08 -9.36 4.74
CA THR A 404 -9.12 -10.47 4.86
C THR A 404 -9.16 -11.09 6.27
N GLY A 405 -8.38 -12.16 6.51
CA GLY A 405 -8.37 -12.84 7.81
C GLY A 405 -9.66 -13.59 8.11
N ASP A 406 -9.92 -13.88 9.39
CA ASP A 406 -11.09 -14.66 9.84
C ASP A 406 -12.40 -13.86 9.77
N ILE A 407 -13.53 -14.58 9.68
CA ILE A 407 -14.86 -13.95 9.81
C ILE A 407 -15.06 -13.59 11.28
N LEU A 408 -15.22 -12.31 11.55
CA LEU A 408 -15.53 -11.79 12.88
C LEU A 408 -16.98 -12.08 13.24
N ASP A 409 -17.24 -12.30 14.53
CA ASP A 409 -18.62 -12.35 15.00
C ASP A 409 -19.30 -10.97 14.90
N ASP A 410 -20.63 -10.95 14.85
CA ASP A 410 -21.39 -9.72 14.62
C ASP A 410 -21.06 -8.62 15.64
N LEU A 411 -20.87 -8.96 16.91
CA LEU A 411 -20.59 -7.97 17.95
C LEU A 411 -19.19 -7.39 17.78
N GLU A 412 -18.18 -8.23 17.57
CA GLU A 412 -16.81 -7.78 17.34
C GLU A 412 -16.72 -6.88 16.09
N TRP A 413 -17.34 -7.28 14.99
CA TRP A 413 -17.39 -6.46 13.77
C TRP A 413 -18.02 -5.10 14.04
N ASP A 414 -19.20 -5.08 14.66
CA ASP A 414 -19.94 -3.84 14.85
C ASP A 414 -19.19 -2.87 15.79
N VAL A 415 -18.57 -3.35 16.88
CA VAL A 415 -17.79 -2.46 17.77
C VAL A 415 -16.54 -1.91 17.09
N LYS A 416 -15.80 -2.73 16.32
CA LYS A 416 -14.61 -2.29 15.58
C LYS A 416 -15.00 -1.30 14.48
N ALA A 417 -15.99 -1.65 13.65
CA ALA A 417 -16.48 -0.80 12.57
C ALA A 417 -17.00 0.56 13.05
N TYR A 418 -17.80 0.58 14.12
CA TYR A 418 -18.32 1.82 14.69
C TYR A 418 -17.25 2.65 15.38
N PHE A 419 -16.27 2.04 16.03
CA PHE A 419 -15.14 2.75 16.61
C PHE A 419 -14.35 3.48 15.52
N THR A 420 -13.97 2.78 14.46
CA THR A 420 -13.22 3.34 13.33
C THR A 420 -13.99 4.46 12.63
N LEU A 421 -15.25 4.21 12.23
CA LEU A 421 -16.03 5.22 11.51
C LEU A 421 -16.33 6.44 12.39
N ALA A 422 -16.65 6.23 13.68
CA ALA A 422 -16.98 7.34 14.56
C ALA A 422 -15.76 8.23 14.86
N GLY A 423 -14.58 7.63 15.03
CA GLY A 423 -13.32 8.36 15.19
C GLY A 423 -13.06 9.29 14.01
N ALA A 424 -13.18 8.77 12.78
CA ALA A 424 -13.06 9.57 11.57
C ALA A 424 -14.10 10.70 11.49
N MET A 425 -15.37 10.42 11.80
CA MET A 425 -16.41 11.46 11.80
C MET A 425 -16.12 12.54 12.86
N HIS A 426 -15.63 12.17 14.04
CA HIS A 426 -15.25 13.13 15.08
C HIS A 426 -14.13 14.06 14.62
N ASP A 427 -13.07 13.51 14.04
CA ASP A 427 -11.94 14.30 13.53
C ASP A 427 -12.31 15.19 12.34
N VAL A 428 -13.22 14.73 11.48
CA VAL A 428 -13.79 15.58 10.43
C VAL A 428 -14.53 16.78 11.04
N ALA A 429 -15.32 16.56 12.10
CA ALA A 429 -16.04 17.65 12.74
C ALA A 429 -15.09 18.70 13.33
N ILE A 430 -14.01 18.25 13.99
CA ILE A 430 -12.95 19.11 14.55
C ILE A 430 -12.27 19.91 13.44
N THR A 431 -11.81 19.23 12.40
CA THR A 431 -11.10 19.83 11.28
C THR A 431 -11.97 20.84 10.54
N ALA A 432 -13.16 20.41 10.08
CA ALA A 432 -14.02 21.25 9.26
C ALA A 432 -14.53 22.48 10.03
N TRP A 433 -14.88 22.36 11.30
CA TRP A 433 -15.34 23.50 12.08
C TRP A 433 -14.21 24.39 12.61
N GLY A 434 -13.01 23.85 12.85
CA GLY A 434 -11.80 24.66 13.09
C GLY A 434 -11.50 25.58 11.90
N ILE A 435 -11.50 25.01 10.68
CA ILE A 435 -11.33 25.74 9.41
C ILE A 435 -12.44 26.79 9.23
N LYS A 436 -13.71 26.38 9.38
CA LYS A 436 -14.86 27.31 9.25
C LYS A 436 -14.81 28.46 10.24
N GLY A 437 -14.40 28.18 11.47
CA GLY A 437 -14.21 29.17 12.52
C GLY A 437 -13.14 30.18 12.18
N TRP A 438 -11.98 29.72 11.75
CA TRP A 438 -10.85 30.57 11.38
C TRP A 438 -11.13 31.40 10.13
N TYR A 439 -11.42 30.76 9.00
CA TYR A 439 -11.59 31.44 7.72
C TYR A 439 -12.88 32.25 7.64
N ASP A 440 -13.91 31.88 8.42
CA ASP A 440 -15.18 32.60 8.52
C ASP A 440 -15.79 32.92 7.15
N TYR A 441 -15.67 32.01 6.19
CA TYR A 441 -15.96 32.32 4.79
C TYR A 441 -17.47 32.40 4.50
N VAL A 442 -17.82 33.29 3.57
CA VAL A 442 -19.19 33.62 3.16
C VAL A 442 -19.98 32.43 2.58
N ARG A 443 -21.31 32.50 2.64
CA ARG A 443 -22.23 31.54 2.00
C ARG A 443 -22.77 32.07 0.65
N PRO A 444 -23.16 31.20 -0.31
CA PRO A 444 -23.66 31.64 -1.61
C PRO A 444 -24.80 32.64 -1.56
N VAL A 445 -25.80 32.46 -0.70
CA VAL A 445 -26.93 33.39 -0.61
C VAL A 445 -26.50 34.83 -0.29
N SER A 446 -25.55 34.99 0.63
CA SER A 446 -25.01 36.30 1.01
C SER A 446 -24.11 36.89 -0.07
N ALA A 447 -23.24 36.05 -0.64
CA ALA A 447 -22.31 36.43 -1.71
C ALA A 447 -23.05 36.84 -2.99
N ILE A 448 -23.98 36.02 -3.48
CA ILE A 448 -24.76 36.26 -4.71
C ILE A 448 -25.60 37.53 -4.54
N ARG A 449 -26.41 37.63 -3.47
CA ARG A 449 -27.22 38.84 -3.24
C ARG A 449 -26.36 40.10 -3.06
N GLY A 450 -25.22 39.98 -2.37
CA GLY A 450 -24.27 41.07 -2.18
C GLY A 450 -23.63 41.54 -3.49
N MET A 451 -23.18 40.62 -4.34
CA MET A 451 -22.65 40.96 -5.68
C MET A 451 -23.74 41.54 -6.59
N CYS A 452 -24.96 40.99 -6.58
CA CYS A 452 -26.08 41.53 -7.36
C CYS A 452 -26.51 42.94 -6.94
N GLU A 453 -26.43 43.26 -5.64
CA GLU A 453 -26.73 44.61 -5.13
C GLU A 453 -25.74 45.65 -5.67
N ARG A 454 -24.48 45.25 -5.89
CA ARG A 454 -23.45 46.11 -6.47
C ARG A 454 -23.62 46.34 -7.97
N GLY A 455 -24.16 45.34 -8.69
CA GLY A 455 -24.36 45.38 -10.14
C GLY A 455 -23.58 44.27 -10.85
N GLN A 456 -23.11 44.53 -12.06
CA GLN A 456 -22.35 43.56 -12.87
C GLN A 456 -20.88 43.95 -13.01
N SER A 457 -19.99 42.97 -13.16
CA SER A 457 -18.55 43.21 -13.33
C SER A 457 -17.97 42.73 -14.66
N SER A 458 -18.79 42.30 -15.61
CA SER A 458 -18.34 41.71 -16.89
C SER A 458 -17.96 42.73 -17.96
N ASP A 459 -18.69 43.84 -18.08
CA ASP A 459 -18.41 44.87 -19.10
C ASP A 459 -18.51 46.29 -18.53
N PRO A 460 -17.39 47.05 -18.47
CA PRO A 460 -17.39 48.43 -17.98
C PRO A 460 -18.20 49.42 -18.83
N ASN A 461 -18.65 49.02 -20.02
CA ASN A 461 -19.46 49.85 -20.91
C ASN A 461 -20.96 49.60 -20.76
N LEU A 462 -21.38 48.56 -20.02
CA LEU A 462 -22.78 48.30 -19.73
C LEU A 462 -23.24 49.04 -18.46
N PRO A 463 -24.56 49.29 -18.31
CA PRO A 463 -25.12 49.87 -17.09
C PRO A 463 -24.75 49.07 -15.82
N SER A 464 -24.79 49.76 -14.67
CA SER A 464 -24.57 49.17 -13.35
C SER A 464 -23.26 48.39 -13.23
N TYR A 465 -22.22 48.84 -13.92
CA TYR A 465 -20.89 48.27 -13.75
C TYR A 465 -20.31 48.59 -12.37
N ASP A 466 -19.81 47.58 -11.68
CA ASP A 466 -19.07 47.68 -10.42
C ASP A 466 -18.03 46.54 -10.36
N GLU A 467 -16.80 46.85 -9.96
CA GLU A 467 -15.70 45.88 -9.91
C GLU A 467 -15.97 44.68 -8.97
N GLY A 468 -16.77 44.88 -7.92
CA GLY A 468 -17.23 43.84 -7.00
C GLY A 468 -18.61 43.27 -7.36
N GLY A 469 -19.17 43.63 -8.51
CA GLY A 469 -20.44 43.09 -9.02
C GLY A 469 -20.34 41.63 -9.47
N ILE A 470 -21.49 41.04 -9.81
CA ILE A 470 -21.59 39.66 -10.29
C ILE A 470 -21.20 39.55 -11.77
N LEU A 471 -20.76 38.37 -12.21
CA LEU A 471 -20.50 38.10 -13.62
C LEU A 471 -21.82 37.90 -14.39
N LEU A 472 -21.95 38.58 -15.52
CA LEU A 472 -22.98 38.29 -16.52
C LEU A 472 -22.65 37.00 -17.24
N VAL A 473 -23.64 36.13 -17.33
CA VAL A 473 -23.61 34.85 -18.02
C VAL A 473 -24.79 34.84 -18.98
N PRO A 474 -24.57 35.00 -20.31
CA PRO A 474 -25.67 35.07 -21.26
C PRO A 474 -26.65 33.89 -21.11
N GLY A 475 -27.95 34.18 -21.01
CA GLY A 475 -28.99 33.18 -20.79
C GLY A 475 -29.20 32.73 -19.33
N HIS A 476 -28.33 33.14 -18.40
CA HIS A 476 -28.41 32.72 -16.99
C HIS A 476 -28.35 33.88 -15.98
N ILE A 477 -27.45 34.86 -16.18
CA ILE A 477 -27.28 36.04 -15.32
C ILE A 477 -27.16 37.26 -16.24
N GLU A 478 -28.14 38.16 -16.18
CA GLU A 478 -28.29 39.25 -17.15
C GLU A 478 -28.70 40.56 -16.49
N LEU A 479 -28.52 41.66 -17.23
CA LEU A 479 -29.13 42.94 -16.88
C LEU A 479 -30.61 42.93 -17.27
N ILE A 480 -31.43 43.56 -16.43
CA ILE A 480 -32.82 43.84 -16.75
C ILE A 480 -32.88 45.04 -17.69
N GLU A 481 -33.45 44.85 -18.87
CA GLU A 481 -33.62 45.89 -19.88
C GLU A 481 -35.02 46.52 -19.80
N SER A 482 -35.20 47.72 -20.39
CA SER A 482 -36.54 48.32 -20.49
C SER A 482 -37.45 47.45 -21.37
N GLY A 483 -38.65 47.14 -20.85
CA GLY A 483 -39.58 46.21 -21.49
C GLY A 483 -39.39 44.73 -21.10
N ASP A 484 -38.38 44.40 -20.28
CA ASP A 484 -38.28 43.10 -19.62
C ASP A 484 -39.44 42.92 -18.61
N PRO A 485 -40.04 41.72 -18.48
CA PRO A 485 -41.09 41.47 -17.48
C PRO A 485 -40.69 41.83 -16.04
N LEU A 486 -39.41 41.79 -15.71
CA LEU A 486 -38.87 42.15 -14.39
C LEU A 486 -38.54 43.64 -14.24
N ALA A 487 -38.64 44.45 -15.30
CA ALA A 487 -38.34 45.88 -15.27
C ALA A 487 -39.18 46.65 -14.23
N GLY A 488 -40.38 46.15 -13.94
CA GLY A 488 -41.37 46.80 -13.08
C GLY A 488 -42.24 47.79 -13.85
N ASP A 489 -43.31 48.26 -13.22
CA ASP A 489 -44.31 49.12 -13.88
C ASP A 489 -43.73 50.51 -14.27
N PHE A 490 -42.62 50.90 -13.65
CA PHE A 490 -41.95 52.18 -13.84
C PHE A 490 -40.47 52.03 -14.22
N ASP A 491 -40.07 50.88 -14.77
CA ASP A 491 -38.68 50.54 -15.08
C ASP A 491 -37.75 50.62 -13.83
N GLU A 492 -38.30 50.46 -12.61
CA GLU A 492 -37.56 50.59 -11.34
C GLU A 492 -36.46 49.54 -11.12
N ASN A 493 -36.50 48.43 -11.87
CA ASN A 493 -35.48 47.38 -11.85
C ASN A 493 -34.57 47.40 -13.09
N VAL A 494 -34.78 48.30 -14.05
CA VAL A 494 -33.91 48.39 -15.23
C VAL A 494 -32.47 48.70 -14.80
N GLY A 495 -31.53 47.91 -15.32
CA GLY A 495 -30.12 47.96 -14.93
C GLY A 495 -29.77 47.14 -13.69
N LYS A 496 -30.73 46.54 -12.98
CA LYS A 496 -30.44 45.55 -11.94
C LYS A 496 -30.17 44.18 -12.57
N ILE A 497 -29.69 43.24 -11.76
CA ILE A 497 -29.40 41.86 -12.18
C ILE A 497 -30.66 40.99 -12.09
N LYS A 498 -30.90 40.20 -13.13
CA LYS A 498 -31.80 39.04 -13.11
C LYS A 498 -31.01 37.74 -13.24
N ILE A 499 -31.50 36.70 -12.59
CA ILE A 499 -30.91 35.35 -12.60
C ILE A 499 -31.99 34.35 -13.02
N LEU A 500 -31.66 33.42 -13.92
CA LEU A 500 -32.48 32.26 -14.25
C LEU A 500 -32.19 31.15 -13.23
N ALA A 501 -33.08 30.97 -12.27
CA ALA A 501 -32.88 30.08 -11.13
C ALA A 501 -34.21 29.50 -10.65
N TRP A 502 -34.16 28.56 -9.70
CA TRP A 502 -35.34 28.13 -8.95
C TRP A 502 -36.05 29.36 -8.37
N LYS A 503 -37.36 29.48 -8.62
CA LYS A 503 -38.10 30.72 -8.33
C LYS A 503 -38.28 31.01 -6.84
N GLY A 504 -38.02 30.03 -5.99
CA GLY A 504 -38.03 30.22 -4.54
C GLY A 504 -39.36 29.87 -3.87
N PRO A 505 -39.38 29.90 -2.53
CA PRO A 505 -40.51 29.46 -1.73
C PRO A 505 -41.79 30.31 -1.88
N ASP A 506 -41.69 31.55 -2.38
CA ASP A 506 -42.85 32.42 -2.62
C ASP A 506 -43.81 31.87 -3.69
N PHE A 507 -43.36 30.91 -4.50
CA PHE A 507 -44.16 30.22 -5.51
C PHE A 507 -44.76 28.90 -5.00
N ILE A 508 -44.51 28.52 -3.75
CA ILE A 508 -44.99 27.29 -3.13
C ILE A 508 -45.93 27.66 -1.99
N THR A 509 -47.24 27.42 -2.19
CA THR A 509 -48.24 27.61 -1.12
C THR A 509 -48.43 26.33 -0.32
N ASP A 510 -48.47 25.20 -1.01
CA ASP A 510 -48.58 23.86 -0.45
C ASP A 510 -47.49 22.95 -1.08
N PRO A 511 -46.41 22.63 -0.34
CA PRO A 511 -45.30 21.83 -0.88
C PRO A 511 -45.70 20.40 -1.25
N ASP A 512 -46.89 19.93 -0.88
CA ASP A 512 -47.37 18.59 -1.28
C ASP A 512 -47.92 18.58 -2.73
N VAL A 513 -48.20 19.73 -3.34
CA VAL A 513 -48.86 19.84 -4.66
C VAL A 513 -48.39 20.99 -5.55
N ASP A 514 -47.57 21.90 -5.00
CA ASP A 514 -47.02 23.02 -5.73
C ASP A 514 -45.55 22.74 -6.06
N GLU A 515 -45.15 23.20 -7.24
CA GLU A 515 -43.76 23.26 -7.69
C GLU A 515 -43.41 24.72 -7.98
N ALA A 516 -42.30 25.22 -7.44
CA ALA A 516 -41.85 26.55 -7.79
C ALA A 516 -41.38 26.59 -9.25
N GLY A 517 -40.58 25.62 -9.70
CA GLY A 517 -39.98 25.60 -11.04
C GLY A 517 -38.91 26.68 -11.23
N VAL A 518 -38.34 26.77 -12.45
CA VAL A 518 -37.27 27.73 -12.77
C VAL A 518 -37.81 28.92 -13.56
N GLY A 519 -37.22 30.10 -13.34
CA GLY A 519 -37.58 31.31 -14.09
C GLY A 519 -36.65 32.47 -13.82
N TRP A 520 -36.80 33.54 -14.60
CA TRP A 520 -36.08 34.78 -14.35
C TRP A 520 -36.61 35.44 -13.07
N ILE A 521 -35.72 35.61 -12.10
CA ILE A 521 -35.97 36.32 -10.82
C ILE A 521 -35.01 37.50 -10.67
N LEU A 522 -35.33 38.47 -9.81
CA LEU A 522 -34.37 39.50 -9.41
C LEU A 522 -33.22 38.82 -8.65
N GLY A 523 -31.96 39.11 -9.01
CA GLY A 523 -30.79 38.55 -8.31
C GLY A 523 -30.74 38.94 -6.82
N ALA A 524 -31.29 40.11 -6.50
CA ALA A 524 -31.51 40.56 -5.13
C ALA A 524 -32.42 39.62 -4.30
N GLY A 525 -33.30 38.85 -4.96
CA GLY A 525 -34.20 37.88 -4.33
C GLY A 525 -33.75 36.42 -4.48
N TRP A 526 -32.52 36.16 -4.94
CA TRP A 526 -32.03 34.78 -5.15
C TRP A 526 -32.14 33.94 -3.88
N TYR A 527 -32.59 32.70 -4.03
CA TYR A 527 -32.84 31.77 -2.94
C TYR A 527 -32.18 30.42 -3.25
N PRO A 528 -31.42 29.81 -2.32
CA PRO A 528 -30.95 28.43 -2.48
C PRO A 528 -32.14 27.47 -2.48
N TYR A 529 -31.99 26.29 -3.09
CA TYR A 529 -33.04 25.27 -3.10
C TYR A 529 -33.20 24.64 -1.72
N GLN A 530 -33.99 25.30 -0.88
CA GLN A 530 -34.16 25.01 0.53
C GLN A 530 -35.52 25.51 1.03
N ARG A 531 -35.94 25.02 2.20
CA ARG A 531 -37.16 25.50 2.87
C ARG A 531 -37.05 26.99 3.26
N PRO A 532 -38.15 27.75 3.28
CA PRO A 532 -38.13 29.14 3.73
C PRO A 532 -37.72 29.29 5.21
N THR A 533 -37.86 28.24 6.01
CA THR A 533 -37.49 28.21 7.43
C THR A 533 -36.04 27.74 7.68
N PHE A 534 -35.32 27.32 6.64
CA PHE A 534 -33.94 26.85 6.71
C PHE A 534 -33.21 27.18 5.41
N VAL A 535 -32.69 28.39 5.25
CA VAL A 535 -32.14 28.86 3.97
C VAL A 535 -30.71 28.40 3.74
N THR A 536 -29.91 28.39 4.80
CA THR A 536 -28.55 27.91 4.78
C THR A 536 -28.17 27.55 6.22
N PRO A 537 -27.27 26.58 6.45
CA PRO A 537 -26.86 26.23 7.80
C PRO A 537 -26.21 27.42 8.55
N PRO A 538 -26.40 27.54 9.87
CA PRO A 538 -25.93 28.69 10.65
C PRO A 538 -24.44 28.61 10.98
N PHE A 539 -23.59 28.52 9.95
CA PHE A 539 -22.13 28.49 10.05
C PHE A 539 -21.47 28.80 8.69
N ALA A 540 -20.20 29.19 8.71
CA ALA A 540 -19.40 29.54 7.53
C ALA A 540 -19.33 28.44 6.46
N GLY A 541 -19.04 28.83 5.22
CA GLY A 541 -18.99 27.96 4.04
C GLY A 541 -17.74 27.07 3.98
N TYR A 542 -16.56 27.68 3.99
CA TYR A 542 -15.29 27.02 3.72
C TYR A 542 -14.74 26.26 4.94
N ILE A 543 -14.48 24.96 4.87
CA ILE A 543 -14.74 23.96 3.81
C ILE A 543 -16.11 23.28 4.00
N SER A 544 -16.63 22.58 2.98
CA SER A 544 -17.86 21.80 3.06
C SER A 544 -17.73 20.63 4.04
N GLY A 545 -18.49 20.68 5.14
CA GLY A 545 -18.52 19.59 6.11
C GLY A 545 -19.05 18.29 5.50
N HIS A 546 -20.08 18.35 4.66
CA HIS A 546 -20.64 17.16 4.01
C HIS A 546 -19.63 16.50 3.08
N SER A 547 -18.92 17.28 2.26
CA SER A 547 -17.88 16.74 1.36
C SER A 547 -16.79 16.03 2.15
N THR A 548 -16.39 16.62 3.29
CA THR A 548 -15.34 16.08 4.18
C THR A 548 -15.81 14.80 4.89
N PHE A 549 -16.99 14.82 5.53
CA PHE A 549 -17.55 13.64 6.21
C PHE A 549 -17.71 12.49 5.24
N SER A 550 -18.31 12.77 4.09
CA SER A 550 -18.59 11.75 3.08
C SER A 550 -17.35 11.14 2.50
N ARG A 551 -16.30 11.94 2.27
CA ARG A 551 -15.05 11.39 1.76
C ARG A 551 -14.33 10.55 2.80
N ALA A 552 -14.19 11.04 4.03
CA ALA A 552 -13.56 10.25 5.11
C ALA A 552 -14.30 8.94 5.36
N ALA A 553 -15.63 8.96 5.41
CA ALA A 553 -16.44 7.76 5.57
C ALA A 553 -16.26 6.78 4.40
N ALA A 554 -16.21 7.27 3.15
CA ALA A 554 -15.98 6.42 2.00
C ALA A 554 -14.60 5.73 2.03
N GLU A 555 -13.56 6.44 2.47
CA GLU A 555 -12.22 5.84 2.66
C GLU A 555 -12.24 4.78 3.77
N VAL A 556 -12.80 5.11 4.95
CA VAL A 556 -12.93 4.17 6.07
C VAL A 556 -13.71 2.93 5.65
N MET A 557 -14.86 3.08 4.99
CA MET A 557 -15.65 1.94 4.54
C MET A 557 -14.90 1.09 3.51
N THR A 558 -14.18 1.71 2.56
CA THR A 558 -13.35 0.98 1.59
C THR A 558 -12.28 0.15 2.30
N MET A 559 -11.57 0.74 3.26
CA MET A 559 -10.53 0.05 4.02
C MET A 559 -11.12 -1.03 4.91
N LEU A 560 -12.21 -0.74 5.63
CA LEU A 560 -12.88 -1.66 6.54
C LEU A 560 -13.40 -2.91 5.83
N THR A 561 -14.04 -2.76 4.66
CA THR A 561 -14.57 -3.90 3.91
C THR A 561 -13.55 -4.57 3.00
N GLY A 562 -12.37 -3.97 2.81
CA GLY A 562 -11.35 -4.44 1.86
C GLY A 562 -11.76 -4.33 0.38
N ASP A 563 -12.86 -3.65 0.09
CA ASP A 563 -13.46 -3.55 -1.24
C ASP A 563 -14.06 -2.14 -1.41
N PRO A 564 -13.68 -1.37 -2.45
CA PRO A 564 -14.28 -0.06 -2.69
C PRO A 564 -15.75 -0.13 -3.11
N PHE A 565 -16.23 -1.30 -3.55
CA PHE A 565 -17.60 -1.49 -4.02
C PHE A 565 -18.57 -1.77 -2.87
N PHE A 566 -19.81 -1.29 -3.02
CA PHE A 566 -20.91 -1.77 -2.18
C PHE A 566 -21.09 -3.28 -2.37
N PRO A 567 -21.52 -4.05 -1.34
CA PRO A 567 -21.81 -5.47 -1.48
C PRO A 567 -22.77 -5.74 -2.65
N GLY A 568 -22.44 -6.74 -3.49
CA GLY A 568 -23.17 -7.00 -4.74
C GLY A 568 -22.84 -6.04 -5.90
N GLY A 569 -21.88 -5.14 -5.70
CA GLY A 569 -21.36 -4.21 -6.70
C GLY A 569 -22.21 -2.97 -6.91
N MET A 570 -23.23 -2.73 -6.08
CA MET A 570 -24.12 -1.58 -6.18
C MET A 570 -24.93 -1.31 -4.91
N GLY A 571 -24.83 -0.10 -4.36
CA GLY A 571 -25.77 0.46 -3.39
C GLY A 571 -26.93 1.14 -4.09
N VAL A 572 -28.14 1.05 -3.51
CA VAL A 572 -29.37 1.61 -4.09
C VAL A 572 -30.21 2.31 -3.02
N PHE A 573 -30.81 3.44 -3.39
CA PHE A 573 -31.81 4.13 -2.58
C PHE A 573 -33.00 4.60 -3.43
N ASP A 574 -34.22 4.26 -3.01
CA ASP A 574 -35.45 4.54 -3.74
C ASP A 574 -35.99 5.95 -3.46
N CYS A 575 -36.30 6.68 -4.53
CA CYS A 575 -36.94 8.00 -4.51
C CYS A 575 -38.27 7.94 -5.29
N PRO A 576 -39.38 7.55 -4.64
CA PRO A 576 -40.66 7.35 -5.32
C PRO A 576 -41.29 8.68 -5.80
N GLN A 577 -41.96 8.62 -6.96
CA GLN A 577 -42.64 9.75 -7.59
C GLN A 577 -43.58 10.47 -6.62
N ASN A 578 -43.45 11.80 -6.53
CA ASN A 578 -44.28 12.69 -5.71
C ASN A 578 -44.33 12.34 -4.20
N GLU A 579 -43.46 11.45 -3.71
CA GLU A 579 -43.44 11.01 -2.31
C GLU A 579 -42.13 11.36 -1.60
N PHE A 580 -41.03 11.56 -2.35
CA PHE A 580 -39.71 11.77 -1.78
C PHE A 580 -39.40 13.24 -1.43
N LEU A 581 -39.63 14.18 -2.36
CA LEU A 581 -39.30 15.59 -2.12
C LEU A 581 -40.24 16.19 -1.07
N VAL A 582 -39.66 17.02 -0.20
CA VAL A 582 -40.40 17.65 0.89
C VAL A 582 -40.32 19.18 0.88
N PHE A 583 -39.56 19.77 -0.05
CA PHE A 583 -39.53 21.22 -0.27
C PHE A 583 -40.64 21.69 -1.21
N GLU A 584 -41.00 20.87 -2.21
CA GLU A 584 -42.04 21.06 -3.22
C GLU A 584 -42.47 19.69 -3.79
N GLU A 585 -43.50 19.65 -4.65
CA GLU A 585 -43.97 18.38 -5.24
C GLU A 585 -42.88 17.74 -6.14
N GLY A 586 -42.62 16.45 -5.93
CA GLY A 586 -41.77 15.63 -6.81
C GLY A 586 -41.10 14.45 -6.08
N PRO A 587 -40.21 13.70 -6.75
CA PRO A 587 -39.79 13.86 -8.15
C PRO A 587 -40.90 13.51 -9.15
N SER A 588 -40.75 13.89 -10.42
CA SER A 588 -41.76 13.69 -11.46
C SER A 588 -41.92 12.24 -11.95
N MET A 589 -41.01 11.35 -11.54
CA MET A 589 -41.04 9.90 -11.79
C MET A 589 -40.32 9.15 -10.66
N ASP A 590 -40.50 7.83 -10.59
CA ASP A 590 -39.70 6.98 -9.71
C ASP A 590 -38.24 7.02 -10.15
N ILE A 591 -37.34 7.26 -9.20
CA ILE A 591 -35.89 7.34 -9.42
C ILE A 591 -35.18 6.51 -8.35
N GLU A 592 -34.12 5.83 -8.71
CA GLU A 592 -33.22 5.13 -7.78
C GLU A 592 -31.86 5.83 -7.79
N LEU A 593 -31.39 6.32 -6.65
CA LEU A 593 -29.98 6.68 -6.52
C LEU A 593 -29.17 5.38 -6.49
N GLN A 594 -28.12 5.30 -7.31
CA GLN A 594 -27.30 4.11 -7.46
C GLN A 594 -25.82 4.48 -7.37
N TRP A 595 -25.04 3.66 -6.66
CA TRP A 595 -23.61 3.87 -6.48
C TRP A 595 -22.87 2.55 -6.61
N ALA A 596 -21.83 2.48 -7.45
CA ALA A 596 -20.99 1.29 -7.52
C ALA A 596 -20.06 1.23 -6.30
N THR A 597 -19.41 2.36 -5.97
CA THR A 597 -18.43 2.47 -4.88
C THR A 597 -18.83 3.49 -3.83
N TYR A 598 -18.28 3.37 -2.62
CA TYR A 598 -18.49 4.36 -1.55
C TYR A 598 -18.02 5.76 -1.97
N ARG A 599 -16.95 5.84 -2.77
CA ARG A 599 -16.45 7.10 -3.34
C ARG A 599 -17.45 7.74 -4.31
N ASP A 600 -18.16 6.96 -5.13
CA ASP A 600 -19.20 7.51 -6.01
C ASP A 600 -20.34 8.14 -5.20
N ALA A 601 -20.72 7.52 -4.06
CA ALA A 601 -21.69 8.11 -3.13
C ALA A 601 -21.17 9.41 -2.50
N SER A 602 -19.89 9.44 -2.10
CA SER A 602 -19.24 10.65 -1.57
C SER A 602 -19.16 11.80 -2.60
N ASP A 603 -18.84 11.50 -3.86
CA ASP A 603 -18.78 12.50 -4.94
C ASP A 603 -20.17 13.07 -5.23
N GLN A 604 -21.19 12.22 -5.25
CA GLN A 604 -22.57 12.65 -5.41
C GLN A 604 -23.04 13.51 -4.23
N CYS A 605 -22.69 13.13 -2.99
CA CYS A 605 -22.96 13.93 -1.79
C CYS A 605 -22.38 15.34 -1.92
N SER A 606 -21.16 15.43 -2.43
CA SER A 606 -20.45 16.68 -2.60
C SER A 606 -21.11 17.62 -3.62
N LEU A 607 -21.46 17.09 -4.81
CA LEU A 607 -22.18 17.84 -5.85
C LEU A 607 -23.54 18.35 -5.39
N SER A 608 -24.22 17.57 -4.55
CA SER A 608 -25.54 17.95 -4.05
C SER A 608 -25.55 19.28 -3.29
N ARG A 609 -24.42 19.71 -2.71
CA ARG A 609 -24.32 20.96 -1.95
C ARG A 609 -24.29 22.19 -2.85
N ILE A 610 -23.85 22.01 -4.10
CA ILE A 610 -23.86 23.03 -5.15
C ILE A 610 -25.29 23.16 -5.72
N TRP A 611 -25.94 22.05 -6.09
CA TRP A 611 -27.35 22.06 -6.52
C TRP A 611 -28.31 22.56 -5.43
N GLY A 612 -28.06 22.20 -4.17
CA GLY A 612 -28.79 22.72 -3.01
C GLY A 612 -28.57 24.22 -2.75
N GLY A 613 -27.60 24.85 -3.42
CA GLY A 613 -27.35 26.29 -3.36
C GLY A 613 -26.56 26.75 -2.13
N ILE A 614 -25.92 25.85 -1.37
CA ILE A 614 -25.37 26.15 -0.04
C ILE A 614 -23.84 26.13 0.04
N HIS A 615 -23.16 25.54 -0.94
CA HIS A 615 -21.69 25.56 -1.07
C HIS A 615 -21.28 25.79 -2.53
N PRO A 616 -20.28 26.66 -2.80
CA PRO A 616 -19.58 26.74 -4.09
C PRO A 616 -18.45 25.69 -4.21
N PRO A 617 -17.87 25.49 -5.41
CA PRO A 617 -16.77 24.54 -5.64
C PRO A 617 -15.56 24.69 -4.71
N VAL A 618 -15.17 25.93 -4.40
CA VAL A 618 -14.05 26.21 -3.48
C VAL A 618 -14.28 25.65 -2.07
N ASP A 619 -15.53 25.47 -1.63
CA ASP A 619 -15.82 24.81 -0.36
C ASP A 619 -15.75 23.28 -0.47
N ASP A 620 -16.10 22.73 -1.64
CA ASP A 620 -16.25 21.29 -1.86
C ASP A 620 -14.89 20.56 -1.95
N MET A 621 -14.09 20.90 -2.96
CA MET A 621 -12.91 20.10 -3.31
C MET A 621 -11.88 19.98 -2.17
N PRO A 622 -11.51 21.05 -1.45
CA PRO A 622 -10.62 20.91 -0.30
C PRO A 622 -11.21 19.99 0.78
N GLY A 623 -12.53 19.98 0.96
CA GLY A 623 -13.20 19.05 1.87
C GLY A 623 -13.04 17.59 1.45
N ARG A 624 -13.16 17.27 0.16
CA ARG A 624 -12.86 15.91 -0.34
C ARG A 624 -11.40 15.55 -0.07
N LEU A 625 -10.46 16.43 -0.43
CA LEU A 625 -9.03 16.17 -0.23
C LEU A 625 -8.66 15.94 1.23
N ILE A 626 -9.23 16.71 2.16
CA ILE A 626 -9.00 16.52 3.60
C ILE A 626 -9.65 15.23 4.11
N GLY A 627 -10.85 14.90 3.66
CA GLY A 627 -11.49 13.62 4.02
C GLY A 627 -10.66 12.40 3.60
N MET A 628 -9.88 12.52 2.52
CA MET A 628 -8.95 11.47 2.08
C MET A 628 -7.73 11.29 2.98
N LEU A 629 -7.43 12.25 3.85
CA LEU A 629 -6.36 12.16 4.85
C LEU A 629 -6.93 11.57 6.14
N ILE A 630 -8.00 12.18 6.65
CA ILE A 630 -8.61 11.81 7.95
C ILE A 630 -9.13 10.37 7.97
N GLY A 631 -9.73 9.90 6.87
CA GLY A 631 -10.27 8.54 6.81
C GLY A 631 -9.21 7.47 7.09
N PRO A 632 -8.12 7.41 6.30
CA PRO A 632 -7.00 6.51 6.55
C PRO A 632 -6.30 6.74 7.90
N GLU A 633 -6.08 7.98 8.33
CA GLU A 633 -5.45 8.29 9.63
C GLU A 633 -6.24 7.68 10.81
N ALA A 634 -7.56 7.89 10.82
CA ALA A 634 -8.43 7.31 11.83
C ALA A 634 -8.53 5.78 11.70
N PHE A 635 -8.45 5.23 10.48
CA PHE A 635 -8.45 3.79 10.25
C PHE A 635 -7.22 3.12 10.85
N GLU A 636 -6.02 3.63 10.56
CA GLU A 636 -4.77 3.07 11.06
C GLU A 636 -4.66 3.20 12.58
N LEU A 637 -5.08 4.34 13.15
CA LEU A 637 -5.11 4.48 14.60
C LEU A 637 -6.13 3.53 15.24
N ALA A 638 -7.32 3.34 14.65
CA ALA A 638 -8.28 2.37 15.19
C ALA A 638 -7.73 0.94 15.13
N LYS A 639 -7.06 0.59 14.02
CA LYS A 639 -6.43 -0.72 13.84
C LYS A 639 -5.38 -1.01 14.91
N SER A 640 -4.59 -0.02 15.32
CA SER A 640 -3.59 -0.19 16.38
C SER A 640 -4.17 -0.45 17.77
N TYR A 641 -5.48 -0.25 17.98
CA TYR A 641 -6.15 -0.68 19.21
C TYR A 641 -6.68 -2.11 19.09
N PHE A 642 -6.96 -2.60 17.88
CA PHE A 642 -7.62 -3.88 17.65
C PHE A 642 -6.67 -5.07 17.68
N TYR A 643 -5.39 -4.83 17.38
CA TYR A 643 -4.37 -5.83 17.18
C TYR A 643 -3.05 -5.35 17.81
N ASP A 644 -2.25 -6.30 18.27
CA ASP A 644 -0.93 -6.04 18.88
C ASP A 644 0.15 -6.11 17.79
N ASP A 645 1.20 -5.30 17.94
CA ASP A 645 2.46 -5.33 17.17
C ASP A 645 3.56 -5.29 18.25
N ALA A 646 3.83 -6.46 18.85
CA ALA A 646 4.60 -6.52 20.09
C ALA A 646 6.10 -6.27 19.90
N ASP A 647 6.63 -6.38 18.68
CA ASP A 647 8.02 -6.13 18.35
C ASP A 647 8.30 -4.88 17.52
N PHE A 648 7.25 -4.19 17.06
CA PHE A 648 7.26 -2.92 16.33
C PHE A 648 7.89 -2.99 14.94
N ASP A 649 7.71 -4.10 14.22
CA ASP A 649 8.17 -4.25 12.84
C ASP A 649 7.16 -3.75 11.78
N GLY A 650 5.94 -3.42 12.23
CA GLY A 650 4.85 -2.87 11.41
C GLY A 650 3.87 -3.92 10.89
N TYR A 651 3.98 -5.17 11.32
CA TYR A 651 2.99 -6.21 11.12
C TYR A 651 2.30 -6.53 12.45
N TYR A 652 0.99 -6.77 12.38
CA TYR A 652 0.22 -7.10 13.58
C TYR A 652 0.16 -8.61 13.79
N ASN A 653 -0.15 -9.02 15.02
CA ASN A 653 -0.20 -10.41 15.48
C ASN A 653 -1.05 -11.40 14.66
N TYR A 654 -1.99 -10.93 13.83
CA TYR A 654 -2.79 -11.78 12.93
C TYR A 654 -2.14 -12.00 11.57
N GLN A 655 -1.14 -11.18 11.23
CA GLN A 655 -0.33 -11.25 10.01
C GLN A 655 1.03 -11.89 10.32
N ASP A 656 1.57 -11.62 11.50
CA ASP A 656 2.86 -12.10 11.97
C ASP A 656 2.76 -13.50 12.63
N CYS A 657 3.56 -14.44 12.13
CA CYS A 657 3.63 -15.79 12.66
C CYS A 657 4.46 -15.91 13.96
N ASP A 658 5.27 -14.90 14.32
CA ASP A 658 5.93 -14.71 15.62
C ASP A 658 6.12 -13.22 15.97
N ASP A 659 5.03 -12.56 16.38
CA ASP A 659 4.90 -11.11 16.75
C ASP A 659 5.85 -10.61 17.86
N ASN A 660 6.75 -11.46 18.37
CA ASN A 660 7.77 -11.09 19.36
C ASN A 660 9.20 -11.06 18.76
N ASP A 661 9.35 -11.32 17.46
CA ASP A 661 10.62 -11.41 16.74
C ASP A 661 10.57 -10.58 15.45
N PRO A 662 11.15 -9.36 15.41
CA PRO A 662 10.99 -8.40 14.29
C PRO A 662 11.80 -8.79 13.03
N THR A 663 12.23 -10.05 12.97
CA THR A 663 12.86 -10.69 11.82
C THR A 663 11.94 -11.73 11.17
N ILE A 664 10.75 -11.95 11.73
CA ILE A 664 9.73 -12.86 11.26
C ILE A 664 8.51 -11.99 10.96
N TYR A 665 8.15 -11.89 9.68
CA TYR A 665 7.01 -11.10 9.24
C TYR A 665 6.67 -11.43 7.79
N PRO A 666 5.43 -11.15 7.34
CA PRO A 666 5.04 -11.35 5.95
C PRO A 666 6.00 -10.73 4.93
N GLY A 667 6.71 -11.60 4.19
CA GLY A 667 7.68 -11.21 3.17
C GLY A 667 9.09 -10.89 3.67
N ALA A 668 9.44 -11.27 4.91
CA ALA A 668 10.83 -11.21 5.39
C ALA A 668 11.77 -12.09 4.54
N PRO A 669 13.09 -11.84 4.54
CA PRO A 669 14.03 -12.78 3.94
C PRO A 669 14.19 -14.05 4.79
N GLU A 670 13.98 -15.22 4.20
CA GLU A 670 14.23 -16.53 4.81
C GLU A 670 15.68 -16.67 5.30
N LEU A 671 15.84 -17.19 6.52
CA LEU A 671 17.11 -17.54 7.16
C LEU A 671 17.17 -19.06 7.32
N CYS A 672 18.37 -19.65 7.27
CA CYS A 672 18.55 -21.09 7.55
C CYS A 672 18.49 -21.34 9.08
N ASP A 673 17.32 -21.20 9.68
CA ASP A 673 17.12 -21.31 11.14
C ASP A 673 15.98 -22.26 11.56
N ASN A 674 15.35 -22.95 10.59
CA ASN A 674 14.17 -23.80 10.74
C ASN A 674 12.92 -23.05 11.21
N LYS A 675 12.83 -21.75 10.91
CA LYS A 675 11.61 -20.96 11.07
C LYS A 675 11.06 -20.59 9.69
N ASP A 676 9.79 -20.24 9.68
CA ASP A 676 9.13 -19.59 8.55
C ASP A 676 9.27 -18.09 8.83
N ASN A 677 10.31 -17.45 8.28
CA ASN A 677 10.57 -16.03 8.57
C ASN A 677 9.62 -15.14 7.78
N ASP A 678 9.22 -15.55 6.58
CA ASP A 678 8.40 -14.74 5.68
C ASP A 678 6.88 -14.99 5.83
N CYS A 679 6.52 -15.87 6.76
CA CYS A 679 5.17 -16.31 7.11
C CYS A 679 4.36 -16.84 5.91
N ASN A 680 5.02 -17.45 4.91
CA ASN A 680 4.36 -18.00 3.73
C ASN A 680 3.85 -19.45 3.92
N GLY A 681 4.17 -20.08 5.06
CA GLY A 681 3.79 -21.45 5.42
C GLY A 681 4.80 -22.52 5.01
N GLU A 682 5.92 -22.15 4.40
CA GLU A 682 7.09 -22.98 4.11
C GLU A 682 8.25 -22.58 5.04
N ILE A 683 9.11 -23.54 5.42
CA ILE A 683 10.24 -23.29 6.33
C ILE A 683 11.52 -23.33 5.53
N ASP A 684 12.40 -22.35 5.74
CA ASP A 684 13.72 -22.26 5.10
C ASP A 684 13.59 -22.38 3.56
N ASP A 685 12.59 -21.72 2.97
CA ASP A 685 12.35 -21.72 1.53
C ASP A 685 13.12 -20.58 0.83
N ALA A 686 13.09 -20.53 -0.50
CA ALA A 686 13.80 -19.53 -1.32
C ALA A 686 15.32 -19.33 -1.03
N ILE A 687 15.96 -20.18 -0.23
CA ILE A 687 17.39 -20.16 0.09
C ILE A 687 18.17 -21.29 -0.61
N PRO A 688 19.48 -21.14 -0.84
CA PRO A 688 20.30 -22.18 -1.45
C PRO A 688 20.46 -23.38 -0.50
N TYR A 689 20.22 -24.58 -1.02
CA TYR A 689 20.62 -25.83 -0.36
C TYR A 689 21.93 -26.36 -0.95
N PHE A 690 22.77 -26.89 -0.07
CA PHE A 690 24.04 -27.51 -0.39
C PHE A 690 23.96 -29.00 -0.10
N THR A 691 24.37 -29.82 -1.06
CA THR A 691 24.50 -31.26 -0.88
C THR A 691 25.91 -31.57 -0.39
N TYR A 692 26.00 -32.29 0.72
CA TYR A 692 27.27 -32.82 1.22
C TYR A 692 27.20 -34.35 1.31
N TYR A 693 28.35 -35.00 1.14
CA TYR A 693 28.51 -36.45 1.08
C TYR A 693 29.32 -36.92 2.28
N PHE A 694 28.94 -38.04 2.88
CA PHE A 694 29.61 -38.58 4.06
C PHE A 694 31.04 -39.00 3.70
N ASP A 695 32.01 -38.61 4.53
CA ASP A 695 33.43 -38.98 4.44
C ASP A 695 33.73 -39.91 5.62
N GLY A 696 33.57 -41.22 5.38
CA GLY A 696 33.57 -42.27 6.39
C GLY A 696 34.94 -42.59 6.97
N ASP A 697 36.01 -42.30 6.22
CA ASP A 697 37.39 -42.61 6.61
C ASP A 697 38.29 -41.37 6.83
N GLY A 698 37.79 -40.18 6.52
CA GLY A 698 38.34 -38.87 6.85
C GLY A 698 39.42 -38.38 5.89
N ASP A 699 39.33 -38.71 4.61
CA ASP A 699 40.35 -38.39 3.60
C ASP A 699 40.03 -37.17 2.73
N GLY A 700 38.81 -36.63 2.83
CA GLY A 700 38.35 -35.45 2.12
C GLY A 700 37.48 -35.74 0.89
N PHE A 701 37.19 -37.00 0.56
CA PHE A 701 36.28 -37.42 -0.51
C PHE A 701 35.06 -38.12 0.09
N GLY A 702 33.89 -37.98 -0.55
CA GLY A 702 32.63 -38.46 0.02
C GLY A 702 31.93 -39.53 -0.81
N ASP A 703 31.14 -40.37 -0.14
CA ASP A 703 30.33 -41.44 -0.75
C ASP A 703 29.07 -40.88 -1.45
N ALA A 704 29.00 -41.06 -2.77
CA ALA A 704 27.83 -40.70 -3.58
C ALA A 704 26.51 -41.34 -3.12
N ALA A 705 26.56 -42.47 -2.40
CA ALA A 705 25.38 -43.16 -1.88
C ALA A 705 24.84 -42.58 -0.57
N VAL A 706 25.63 -41.76 0.14
CA VAL A 706 25.27 -41.19 1.45
C VAL A 706 25.45 -39.68 1.43
N SER A 707 24.37 -38.97 1.10
CA SER A 707 24.32 -37.51 1.11
C SER A 707 23.31 -36.95 2.09
N ILE A 708 23.56 -35.71 2.51
CA ILE A 708 22.61 -34.83 3.20
C ILE A 708 22.46 -33.55 2.39
N GLU A 709 21.30 -32.94 2.51
CA GLU A 709 21.00 -31.65 1.91
C GLU A 709 20.63 -30.69 3.04
N ILE A 710 21.38 -29.59 3.18
CA ILE A 710 21.19 -28.57 4.22
C ILE A 710 21.37 -27.18 3.63
N CYS A 711 20.81 -26.15 4.26
CA CYS A 711 20.94 -24.76 3.83
C CYS A 711 22.20 -24.04 4.38
N GLU A 712 23.03 -24.73 5.18
CA GLU A 712 24.29 -24.18 5.66
C GLU A 712 25.41 -24.31 4.61
N LEU A 713 26.18 -23.23 4.41
CA LEU A 713 27.31 -23.20 3.46
C LEU A 713 28.53 -24.02 3.90
N VAL A 714 28.57 -24.46 5.16
CA VAL A 714 29.69 -25.22 5.72
C VAL A 714 29.27 -26.68 5.87
N ALA A 715 30.06 -27.59 5.30
CA ALA A 715 29.84 -29.02 5.45
C ALA A 715 29.83 -29.41 6.93
N PRO A 716 28.85 -30.21 7.39
CA PRO A 716 28.85 -30.75 8.73
C PRO A 716 30.08 -31.62 8.99
N GLN A 717 30.35 -31.89 10.27
CA GLN A 717 31.41 -32.82 10.63
C GLN A 717 31.18 -34.19 9.97
N ASP A 718 32.25 -34.75 9.39
CA ASP A 718 32.27 -36.03 8.67
C ASP A 718 31.54 -36.00 7.31
N TYR A 719 31.36 -34.80 6.72
CA TYR A 719 30.82 -34.61 5.37
C TYR A 719 31.70 -33.67 4.53
N VAL A 720 31.71 -33.86 3.21
CA VAL A 720 32.47 -33.07 2.22
C VAL A 720 31.61 -32.67 1.00
N ASP A 721 32.06 -31.72 0.20
CA ASP A 721 31.31 -31.11 -0.92
C ASP A 721 31.47 -31.83 -2.27
N ASN A 722 31.95 -33.08 -2.25
CA ASN A 722 32.20 -33.89 -3.44
C ASN A 722 31.81 -35.36 -3.21
N ASP A 723 31.45 -36.05 -4.29
CA ASP A 723 30.93 -37.43 -4.30
C ASP A 723 31.88 -38.42 -4.98
N LEU A 724 33.19 -38.17 -4.86
CA LEU A 724 34.20 -38.79 -5.70
C LEU A 724 34.88 -40.03 -5.09
N ASP A 725 34.49 -40.43 -3.88
CA ASP A 725 35.09 -41.59 -3.22
C ASP A 725 34.52 -42.91 -3.77
N CYS A 726 35.40 -43.82 -4.17
CA CYS A 726 35.03 -45.16 -4.63
C CYS A 726 35.13 -46.25 -3.54
N ASP A 727 35.76 -45.99 -2.38
CA ASP A 727 35.75 -46.83 -1.18
C ASP A 727 35.87 -46.02 0.12
N ASP A 728 34.73 -45.47 0.57
CA ASP A 728 34.53 -44.64 1.78
C ASP A 728 34.82 -45.33 3.14
N ASN A 729 35.47 -46.49 3.10
CA ASN A 729 35.98 -47.18 4.28
C ASN A 729 37.51 -47.28 4.29
N ASN A 730 38.20 -46.71 3.30
CA ASN A 730 39.63 -46.82 3.09
C ASN A 730 40.27 -45.55 2.48
N ASN A 731 40.82 -44.70 3.35
CA ASN A 731 41.50 -43.44 3.04
C ASN A 731 42.75 -43.51 2.12
N THR A 732 43.05 -44.68 1.56
CA THR A 732 44.08 -44.89 0.56
C THR A 732 43.53 -45.14 -0.84
N ILE A 733 42.20 -45.17 -0.99
CA ILE A 733 41.48 -45.34 -2.24
C ILE A 733 40.59 -44.11 -2.44
N ASN A 734 41.10 -43.13 -3.17
CA ASN A 734 40.41 -41.87 -3.44
C ASN A 734 41.03 -41.18 -4.67
N PRO A 735 40.39 -40.18 -5.28
CA PRO A 735 40.88 -39.49 -6.47
C PRO A 735 42.32 -38.96 -6.42
N ASP A 736 42.85 -38.64 -5.23
CA ASP A 736 44.20 -38.13 -5.04
C ASP A 736 45.23 -39.23 -4.73
N ALA A 737 44.78 -40.47 -4.56
CA ALA A 737 45.67 -41.60 -4.32
C ALA A 737 46.55 -41.89 -5.53
N VAL A 738 47.72 -42.46 -5.27
CA VAL A 738 48.63 -42.94 -6.31
C VAL A 738 48.37 -44.42 -6.50
N GLU A 739 48.22 -44.85 -7.75
CA GLU A 739 48.09 -46.27 -8.11
C GLU A 739 49.21 -47.11 -7.50
N VAL A 740 48.82 -48.26 -6.97
CA VAL A 740 49.70 -49.30 -6.45
C VAL A 740 49.39 -50.58 -7.21
N CYS A 741 50.42 -51.36 -7.57
CA CYS A 741 50.24 -52.62 -8.32
C CYS A 741 49.57 -53.70 -7.45
N ASP A 742 48.27 -53.59 -7.21
CA ASP A 742 47.49 -54.41 -6.28
C ASP A 742 46.12 -54.88 -6.82
N GLU A 743 45.85 -54.62 -8.10
CA GLU A 743 44.58 -54.93 -8.78
C GLU A 743 43.38 -54.11 -8.28
N VAL A 744 43.61 -53.00 -7.58
CA VAL A 744 42.61 -52.02 -7.15
C VAL A 744 42.80 -50.71 -7.93
N ASP A 745 41.69 -50.04 -8.24
CA ASP A 745 41.71 -48.66 -8.76
C ASP A 745 41.84 -47.74 -7.55
N ASN A 746 43.08 -47.42 -7.16
CA ASN A 746 43.31 -46.63 -5.96
C ASN A 746 42.91 -45.18 -6.18
N ASN A 747 43.10 -44.65 -7.39
CA ASN A 747 42.84 -43.24 -7.69
C ASN A 747 41.40 -42.97 -8.19
N CYS A 748 40.51 -43.95 -8.08
CA CYS A 748 39.09 -43.88 -8.47
C CYS A 748 38.85 -43.33 -9.89
N ASN A 749 39.77 -43.51 -10.83
CA ASN A 749 39.65 -42.95 -12.19
C ASN A 749 38.93 -43.90 -13.17
N GLY A 750 38.56 -45.09 -12.71
CA GLY A 750 37.91 -46.15 -13.47
C GLY A 750 38.88 -47.12 -14.16
N MET A 751 40.18 -47.03 -13.89
CA MET A 751 41.23 -47.90 -14.44
C MET A 751 42.07 -48.49 -13.31
N VAL A 752 42.28 -49.80 -13.36
CA VAL A 752 43.07 -50.53 -12.36
C VAL A 752 44.54 -50.57 -12.76
N ASP A 753 45.44 -50.29 -11.82
CA ASP A 753 46.91 -50.35 -11.91
C ASP A 753 47.50 -49.47 -13.05
N ASP A 754 46.87 -48.32 -13.30
CA ASP A 754 47.25 -47.43 -14.40
C ASP A 754 48.43 -46.50 -14.02
N GLY A 755 49.10 -45.91 -15.02
CA GLY A 755 50.25 -45.02 -14.77
C GLY A 755 51.51 -45.68 -14.17
N LEU A 756 51.48 -46.99 -13.89
CA LEU A 756 52.58 -47.76 -13.33
C LEU A 756 53.63 -48.19 -14.37
N THR A 757 54.87 -48.41 -13.92
CA THR A 757 55.94 -48.89 -14.79
C THR A 757 55.71 -50.36 -15.14
N VAL A 758 55.50 -50.66 -16.41
CA VAL A 758 55.43 -52.04 -16.91
C VAL A 758 56.84 -52.63 -17.01
N LEU A 759 57.08 -53.71 -16.28
CA LEU A 759 58.32 -54.49 -16.29
C LEU A 759 58.11 -55.77 -17.09
N THR A 760 58.98 -55.99 -18.07
CA THR A 760 59.02 -57.21 -18.86
C THR A 760 60.06 -58.17 -18.25
N TYR A 761 59.65 -59.40 -17.96
CA TYR A 761 60.54 -60.48 -17.54
C TYR A 761 60.58 -61.58 -18.61
N TYR A 762 61.73 -62.21 -18.81
CA TYR A 762 62.01 -63.24 -19.83
C TYR A 762 62.20 -64.61 -19.18
N GLN A 763 61.70 -65.68 -19.80
CA GLN A 763 61.80 -67.04 -19.25
C GLN A 763 63.28 -67.48 -19.18
N ASP A 764 63.72 -68.02 -18.04
CA ASP A 764 65.08 -68.56 -17.83
C ASP A 764 64.95 -70.03 -17.42
N LEU A 765 65.24 -70.93 -18.37
CA LEU A 765 65.00 -72.38 -18.23
C LEU A 765 66.20 -73.12 -17.63
N ASP A 766 67.42 -72.67 -17.90
CA ASP A 766 68.65 -73.32 -17.43
C ASP A 766 69.26 -72.67 -16.16
N ASN A 767 68.69 -71.55 -15.72
CA ASN A 767 69.00 -70.78 -14.51
C ASN A 767 70.38 -70.12 -14.54
N ASP A 768 70.77 -69.55 -15.67
CA ASP A 768 72.02 -68.81 -15.82
C ASP A 768 71.87 -67.29 -15.62
N THR A 769 70.65 -66.83 -15.39
CA THR A 769 70.20 -65.44 -15.16
C THR A 769 69.97 -64.58 -16.40
N TYR A 770 70.11 -65.14 -17.60
CA TYR A 770 69.68 -64.54 -18.86
C TYR A 770 68.48 -65.33 -19.40
N GLY A 771 67.43 -64.61 -19.80
CA GLY A 771 66.20 -65.23 -20.28
C GLY A 771 66.07 -65.18 -21.80
N ASN A 772 65.27 -66.11 -22.33
CA ASN A 772 64.92 -66.17 -23.73
C ASN A 772 64.13 -64.93 -24.18
N PRO A 773 64.66 -64.13 -25.12
CA PRO A 773 64.02 -62.89 -25.57
C PRO A 773 62.66 -63.10 -26.26
N ASP A 774 62.38 -64.31 -26.76
CA ASP A 774 61.14 -64.63 -27.48
C ASP A 774 59.99 -65.08 -26.55
N VAL A 775 60.25 -65.28 -25.25
CA VAL A 775 59.23 -65.70 -24.26
C VAL A 775 59.27 -64.77 -23.05
N SER A 776 58.33 -63.83 -22.99
CA SER A 776 58.25 -62.82 -21.92
C SER A 776 56.85 -62.62 -21.33
N ILE A 777 56.81 -62.02 -20.14
CA ILE A 777 55.60 -61.57 -19.43
C ILE A 777 55.77 -60.13 -18.95
N ASP A 778 54.71 -59.33 -19.11
CA ASP A 778 54.63 -57.95 -18.63
C ASP A 778 53.85 -57.89 -17.30
N THR A 779 54.38 -57.17 -16.31
CA THR A 779 53.74 -56.94 -15.00
C THR A 779 54.22 -55.62 -14.40
N CYS A 780 53.44 -54.99 -13.52
CA CYS A 780 53.87 -53.83 -12.72
C CYS A 780 54.64 -54.23 -11.44
N GLY A 781 54.78 -55.54 -11.16
CA GLY A 781 55.46 -56.05 -9.98
C GLY A 781 56.99 -56.10 -10.14
N PHE A 782 57.74 -55.54 -9.18
CA PHE A 782 59.21 -55.50 -9.18
C PHE A 782 59.91 -56.86 -8.90
N VAL A 783 59.13 -57.93 -8.68
CA VAL A 783 59.66 -59.28 -8.43
C VAL A 783 59.37 -60.14 -9.64
N ALA A 784 60.41 -60.71 -10.24
CA ALA A 784 60.28 -61.59 -11.39
C ALA A 784 59.39 -62.80 -11.04
N PRO A 785 58.41 -63.15 -11.89
CA PRO A 785 57.65 -64.38 -11.76
C PRO A 785 58.58 -65.61 -11.73
N VAL A 786 58.19 -66.66 -10.99
CA VAL A 786 59.01 -67.88 -10.86
C VAL A 786 59.33 -68.46 -12.24
N GLY A 787 60.62 -68.63 -12.55
CA GLY A 787 61.10 -69.13 -13.83
C GLY A 787 61.35 -68.04 -14.89
N PHE A 788 61.31 -66.76 -14.50
CA PHE A 788 61.63 -65.63 -15.36
C PHE A 788 62.69 -64.71 -14.70
N VAL A 789 63.44 -63.97 -15.51
CA VAL A 789 64.48 -63.02 -15.11
C VAL A 789 64.35 -61.71 -15.89
N SER A 790 64.85 -60.60 -15.34
CA SER A 790 64.72 -59.27 -15.96
C SER A 790 65.66 -59.05 -17.14
N THR A 791 66.69 -59.90 -17.26
CA THR A 791 67.75 -59.74 -18.26
C THR A 791 67.46 -60.69 -19.41
N GLY A 792 67.03 -60.17 -20.55
CA GLY A 792 66.87 -60.98 -21.76
C GLY A 792 68.18 -61.15 -22.54
N GLY A 793 68.14 -61.93 -23.62
CA GLY A 793 69.21 -62.01 -24.62
C GLY A 793 69.96 -63.32 -24.65
N ASP A 794 69.50 -64.33 -23.92
CA ASP A 794 70.05 -65.68 -24.01
C ASP A 794 69.75 -66.27 -25.41
N CYS A 795 70.82 -66.63 -26.13
CA CYS A 795 70.73 -67.23 -27.44
C CYS A 795 70.56 -68.76 -27.41
N ASN A 796 70.74 -69.40 -26.25
CA ASN A 796 70.46 -70.80 -26.01
C ASN A 796 70.07 -71.10 -24.54
N ASP A 797 68.81 -70.79 -24.22
CA ASP A 797 68.12 -70.96 -22.92
C ASP A 797 67.92 -72.43 -22.46
N ASN A 798 68.80 -73.32 -22.86
CA ASN A 798 68.91 -74.69 -22.33
C ASN A 798 70.36 -75.07 -21.96
N ASP A 799 71.31 -74.14 -22.11
CA ASP A 799 72.73 -74.33 -21.83
C ASP A 799 73.35 -73.09 -21.13
N ASN A 800 73.48 -73.19 -19.80
CA ASN A 800 73.99 -72.13 -18.91
C ASN A 800 75.46 -71.70 -19.11
N THR A 801 76.09 -72.13 -20.21
CA THR A 801 77.44 -71.71 -20.61
C THR A 801 77.45 -70.82 -21.85
N ILE A 802 76.28 -70.53 -22.42
CA ILE A 802 76.11 -69.71 -23.61
C ILE A 802 75.13 -68.59 -23.28
N TYR A 803 75.64 -67.41 -22.95
CA TYR A 803 74.84 -66.25 -22.57
C TYR A 803 75.61 -64.95 -22.86
N PRO A 804 74.92 -63.82 -23.00
CA PRO A 804 75.54 -62.52 -23.21
C PRO A 804 76.67 -62.19 -22.21
N GLY A 805 77.91 -62.20 -22.71
CA GLY A 805 79.12 -61.91 -21.92
C GLY A 805 79.82 -63.12 -21.28
N ALA A 806 79.47 -64.36 -21.67
CA ALA A 806 80.25 -65.54 -21.31
C ALA A 806 81.70 -65.44 -21.83
N ASP A 807 82.63 -66.17 -21.20
CA ASP A 807 84.01 -66.25 -21.72
C ASP A 807 83.98 -66.96 -23.08
N GLU A 808 84.71 -66.44 -24.07
CA GLU A 808 84.84 -67.01 -25.42
C GLU A 808 86.09 -67.91 -25.55
N PRO A 809 86.00 -69.22 -25.28
CA PRO A 809 87.05 -70.17 -25.63
C PRO A 809 86.99 -70.48 -27.12
N ASN A 810 88.15 -70.66 -27.76
CA ASN A 810 88.29 -70.93 -29.19
C ASN A 810 87.75 -72.31 -29.61
N ASP A 811 86.43 -72.50 -29.54
CA ASP A 811 85.71 -73.77 -29.72
C ASP A 811 84.68 -73.76 -30.86
N GLY A 812 84.49 -72.60 -31.49
CA GLY A 812 83.64 -72.41 -32.67
C GLY A 812 82.15 -72.18 -32.36
N ILE A 813 81.78 -71.96 -31.10
CA ILE A 813 80.48 -71.48 -30.65
C ILE A 813 80.61 -69.99 -30.31
N ASP A 814 79.55 -69.22 -30.55
CA ASP A 814 79.43 -67.84 -30.08
C ASP A 814 78.89 -67.92 -28.65
N ASN A 815 79.80 -68.04 -27.69
CA ASN A 815 79.45 -68.31 -26.30
C ASN A 815 78.88 -67.08 -25.61
N ASP A 816 79.32 -65.89 -26.03
CA ASP A 816 78.89 -64.63 -25.42
C ASP A 816 77.69 -64.00 -26.16
N CYS A 817 77.07 -64.75 -27.08
CA CYS A 817 75.90 -64.37 -27.87
C CYS A 817 76.03 -63.01 -28.57
N ASN A 818 77.26 -62.57 -28.87
CA ASN A 818 77.51 -61.25 -29.46
C ASN A 818 77.41 -61.25 -31.00
N GLY A 819 77.23 -62.42 -31.60
CA GLY A 819 77.14 -62.63 -33.05
C GLY A 819 78.48 -62.86 -33.74
N ILE A 820 79.60 -62.95 -33.00
CA ILE A 820 80.98 -63.06 -33.49
C ILE A 820 81.67 -64.19 -32.72
N ILE A 821 82.14 -65.19 -33.46
CA ILE A 821 82.86 -66.33 -32.88
C ILE A 821 84.34 -65.96 -32.65
N ASP A 822 84.81 -66.06 -31.41
CA ASP A 822 86.20 -66.04 -30.92
C ASP A 822 86.97 -64.72 -31.03
N ASP A 823 86.49 -63.68 -30.33
CA ASP A 823 87.02 -62.31 -30.30
C ASP A 823 88.06 -62.07 -29.16
N PHE A 824 89.29 -61.65 -29.49
CA PHE A 824 90.22 -61.06 -28.49
C PHE A 824 91.15 -60.01 -29.14
N VAL A 825 91.26 -58.79 -28.57
CA VAL A 825 92.49 -57.96 -28.35
C VAL A 825 92.18 -56.49 -27.95
N SER A 826 93.06 -55.96 -27.08
CA SER A 826 93.02 -54.75 -26.25
C SER A 826 93.47 -53.38 -26.84
N THR A 827 92.90 -52.31 -26.25
CA THR A 827 93.46 -50.97 -25.82
C THR A 827 93.94 -49.84 -26.78
N SER A 828 93.17 -48.72 -26.75
CA SER A 828 93.51 -47.28 -26.50
C SER A 828 94.23 -46.33 -27.51
N GLU A 829 93.60 -45.17 -27.84
CA GLU A 829 94.07 -43.74 -28.01
C GLU A 829 93.12 -42.97 -29.00
N TYR A 830 92.64 -41.72 -28.82
CA TYR A 830 93.29 -40.42 -29.13
C TYR A 830 92.36 -39.20 -28.85
N MET A 831 92.89 -38.12 -28.23
CA MET A 831 92.46 -36.72 -28.39
C MET A 831 93.70 -35.86 -28.73
N ALA A 832 93.60 -34.89 -29.66
CA ALA A 832 94.75 -34.17 -30.23
C ALA A 832 94.82 -32.67 -29.82
N GLU A 833 96.05 -32.16 -29.62
CA GLU A 833 96.39 -30.80 -29.15
C GLU A 833 96.11 -29.67 -30.18
N GLY A 834 95.76 -28.47 -29.68
CA GLY A 834 95.75 -27.21 -30.44
C GLY A 834 94.42 -26.74 -31.01
N TRP A 835 93.28 -27.27 -30.54
CA TRP A 835 91.94 -26.84 -30.95
C TRP A 835 91.13 -26.44 -29.73
N ASP A 836 90.66 -25.18 -29.70
CA ASP A 836 89.81 -24.67 -28.63
C ASP A 836 88.41 -24.34 -29.16
N MET A 837 87.39 -24.78 -28.43
CA MET A 837 85.98 -24.57 -28.75
C MET A 837 85.26 -23.97 -27.54
N PHE A 838 84.67 -22.78 -27.69
CA PHE A 838 83.95 -22.13 -26.61
C PHE A 838 82.91 -21.12 -27.11
N PRO A 839 81.87 -20.80 -26.32
CA PRO A 839 81.51 -21.48 -25.07
C PRO A 839 81.04 -22.92 -25.32
N ASN A 840 81.40 -23.82 -24.42
CA ASN A 840 80.94 -25.20 -24.40
C ASN A 840 80.60 -25.55 -22.94
N PRO A 841 79.33 -25.43 -22.52
CA PRO A 841 78.14 -25.51 -23.38
C PRO A 841 77.84 -24.25 -24.23
N VAL A 842 77.31 -24.46 -25.44
CA VAL A 842 76.93 -23.41 -26.40
C VAL A 842 75.42 -23.15 -26.35
N ARG A 843 74.99 -21.89 -26.50
CA ARG A 843 73.57 -21.54 -26.72
C ARG A 843 73.25 -21.36 -28.21
N ASP A 844 73.71 -20.26 -28.80
CA ASP A 844 73.38 -19.93 -30.20
C ASP A 844 74.59 -19.85 -31.13
N MET A 845 75.79 -19.62 -30.60
CA MET A 845 76.99 -19.42 -31.41
C MET A 845 78.22 -20.02 -30.73
N LEU A 846 78.91 -20.89 -31.47
CA LEU A 846 80.14 -21.54 -31.06
C LEU A 846 81.33 -20.85 -31.75
N ILE A 847 82.34 -20.46 -30.98
CA ILE A 847 83.60 -19.92 -31.50
C ILE A 847 84.66 -21.02 -31.46
N VAL A 848 85.34 -21.22 -32.59
CA VAL A 848 86.47 -22.14 -32.69
C VAL A 848 87.73 -21.34 -33.00
N LYS A 849 88.79 -21.57 -32.24
CA LYS A 849 90.10 -20.93 -32.44
C LYS A 849 91.11 -21.92 -33.01
N GLN A 850 91.82 -21.47 -34.04
CA GLN A 850 92.95 -22.19 -34.62
C GLN A 850 93.91 -21.22 -35.32
N ASP A 851 95.20 -21.36 -35.05
CA ASP A 851 96.22 -20.36 -35.43
C ASP A 851 96.57 -20.35 -36.93
N PHE A 852 96.30 -21.43 -37.67
CA PHE A 852 96.76 -21.61 -39.06
C PHE A 852 95.73 -22.17 -40.06
N PHE A 853 94.48 -22.36 -39.64
CA PHE A 853 93.42 -22.82 -40.55
C PHE A 853 92.83 -21.63 -41.29
N VAL A 854 92.49 -21.75 -42.57
CA VAL A 854 92.06 -20.61 -43.40
C VAL A 854 90.69 -20.82 -44.02
N ASN A 855 90.44 -21.93 -44.72
CA ASN A 855 89.13 -22.32 -45.27
C ASN A 855 88.92 -23.85 -45.15
N GLY A 856 87.67 -24.28 -45.01
CA GLY A 856 87.28 -25.69 -44.99
C GLY A 856 85.78 -25.88 -44.74
N THR A 857 85.38 -27.09 -44.30
CA THR A 857 84.00 -27.41 -43.91
C THR A 857 83.94 -27.98 -42.50
N TYR A 858 82.79 -27.84 -41.85
CA TYR A 858 82.49 -28.49 -40.59
C TYR A 858 81.25 -29.37 -40.68
N ARG A 859 81.16 -30.37 -39.81
CA ARG A 859 80.00 -31.26 -39.65
C ARG A 859 79.61 -31.36 -38.18
N ILE A 860 78.33 -31.23 -37.87
CA ILE A 860 77.75 -31.45 -36.53
C ILE A 860 77.02 -32.78 -36.56
N LEU A 861 77.36 -33.70 -35.66
CA LEU A 861 76.74 -35.02 -35.55
C LEU A 861 76.22 -35.28 -34.14
N THR A 862 75.21 -36.12 -33.98
CA THR A 862 74.83 -36.66 -32.65
C THR A 862 75.92 -37.61 -32.14
N VAL A 863 75.87 -38.00 -30.86
CA VAL A 863 76.85 -38.96 -30.29
C VAL A 863 76.76 -40.35 -30.92
N GLU A 864 75.60 -40.70 -31.49
CA GLU A 864 75.36 -41.92 -32.28
C GLU A 864 75.84 -41.78 -33.74
N GLY A 865 76.44 -40.64 -34.11
CA GLY A 865 77.05 -40.43 -35.42
C GLY A 865 76.10 -39.94 -36.52
N ARG A 866 74.86 -39.56 -36.19
CA ARG A 866 73.91 -39.00 -37.17
C ARG A 866 74.27 -37.56 -37.53
N LEU A 867 74.46 -37.27 -38.81
CA LEU A 867 74.76 -35.92 -39.30
C LEU A 867 73.55 -34.98 -39.14
N ILE A 868 73.75 -33.88 -38.43
CA ILE A 868 72.75 -32.82 -38.22
C ILE A 868 72.94 -31.69 -39.23
N ARG A 869 74.17 -31.23 -39.44
CA ARG A 869 74.45 -30.11 -40.35
C ARG A 869 75.89 -30.15 -40.86
N THR A 870 76.06 -29.67 -42.09
CA THR A 870 77.36 -29.36 -42.70
C THR A 870 77.37 -27.90 -43.12
N GLY A 871 78.51 -27.22 -43.00
CA GLY A 871 78.66 -25.84 -43.49
C GLY A 871 80.11 -25.52 -43.84
N ASP A 872 80.29 -24.47 -44.65
CA ASP A 872 81.60 -23.92 -44.95
C ASP A 872 82.09 -23.06 -43.79
N VAL A 873 83.41 -23.03 -43.56
CA VAL A 873 84.03 -22.25 -42.50
C VAL A 873 85.31 -21.60 -42.99
N SER A 874 85.41 -20.29 -42.76
CA SER A 874 86.59 -19.49 -43.04
C SER A 874 87.05 -18.85 -41.73
N PHE A 875 88.33 -19.02 -41.40
CA PHE A 875 88.91 -18.47 -40.19
C PHE A 875 89.52 -17.11 -40.52
N ILE A 876 88.98 -16.05 -39.92
CA ILE A 876 89.46 -14.68 -40.09
C ILE A 876 90.20 -14.30 -38.80
N ASN A 877 91.50 -14.01 -38.89
CA ASN A 877 92.37 -13.78 -37.74
C ASN A 877 92.38 -14.95 -36.70
N GLY A 878 92.34 -16.19 -37.19
CA GLY A 878 92.46 -17.40 -36.36
C GLY A 878 91.20 -17.82 -35.60
N GLN A 879 90.04 -17.26 -35.95
CA GLN A 879 88.75 -17.60 -35.33
C GLN A 879 87.68 -17.82 -36.39
N ALA A 880 86.74 -18.71 -36.09
CA ALA A 880 85.52 -18.91 -36.85
C ALA A 880 84.30 -19.07 -35.94
N GLU A 881 83.16 -18.57 -36.40
CA GLU A 881 81.89 -18.63 -35.69
C GLU A 881 80.94 -19.60 -36.40
N ILE A 882 80.33 -20.49 -35.63
CA ILE A 882 79.37 -21.48 -36.10
C ILE A 882 78.07 -21.28 -35.34
N SER A 883 76.99 -20.98 -36.06
CA SER A 883 75.66 -20.89 -35.47
C SER A 883 75.19 -22.27 -35.02
N PHE A 884 74.61 -22.33 -33.83
CA PHE A 884 73.90 -23.46 -33.26
C PHE A 884 72.39 -23.20 -33.11
N GLN A 885 71.89 -22.02 -33.49
CA GLN A 885 70.51 -21.57 -33.24
C GLN A 885 69.43 -22.61 -33.60
N ASP A 886 69.61 -23.36 -34.69
CA ASP A 886 68.66 -24.36 -35.20
C ASP A 886 69.00 -25.84 -34.87
N VAL A 887 69.94 -26.12 -33.95
CA VAL A 887 70.35 -27.49 -33.57
C VAL A 887 69.82 -27.83 -32.19
N PRO A 888 68.92 -28.80 -31.97
CA PRO A 888 68.29 -29.04 -30.65
C PRO A 888 69.28 -29.14 -29.45
N ASP A 889 68.77 -28.99 -28.23
CA ASP A 889 69.61 -29.16 -27.03
C ASP A 889 70.10 -30.60 -26.92
N GLY A 890 71.36 -30.77 -26.55
CA GLY A 890 71.98 -32.09 -26.52
C GLY A 890 73.49 -32.11 -26.69
N ILE A 891 74.04 -33.31 -26.76
CA ILE A 891 75.48 -33.56 -26.93
C ILE A 891 75.77 -33.89 -28.39
N TYR A 892 76.73 -33.19 -28.97
CA TYR A 892 77.11 -33.31 -30.36
C TYR A 892 78.62 -33.50 -30.53
N MET A 893 78.99 -34.17 -31.62
CA MET A 893 80.37 -34.24 -32.10
C MET A 893 80.52 -33.29 -33.28
N VAL A 894 81.42 -32.31 -33.17
CA VAL A 894 81.74 -31.38 -34.24
C VAL A 894 83.05 -31.79 -34.89
N GLN A 895 83.01 -32.03 -36.20
CA GLN A 895 84.16 -32.43 -36.99
C GLN A 895 84.56 -31.32 -37.95
N PHE A 896 85.86 -31.10 -38.13
CA PHE A 896 86.41 -30.12 -39.08
C PHE A 896 87.22 -30.80 -40.17
N PHE A 897 87.04 -30.35 -41.41
CA PHE A 897 87.67 -30.88 -42.61
C PHE A 897 88.30 -29.74 -43.41
N ASN A 898 89.46 -29.99 -44.02
CA ASN A 898 90.08 -29.03 -44.95
C ASN A 898 89.45 -29.12 -46.35
N ASP A 899 89.87 -28.25 -47.28
CA ASP A 899 89.37 -28.21 -48.68
C ASP A 899 89.61 -29.51 -49.49
N GLN A 900 90.31 -30.50 -48.93
CA GLN A 900 90.51 -31.84 -49.49
C GLN A 900 89.67 -32.93 -48.78
N ASP A 901 88.71 -32.51 -47.95
CA ASP A 901 87.80 -33.35 -47.14
C ASP A 901 88.52 -34.30 -46.15
N VAL A 902 89.71 -33.92 -45.66
CA VAL A 902 90.43 -34.68 -44.63
C VAL A 902 90.08 -34.15 -43.25
N ARG A 903 89.55 -35.01 -42.36
CA ARG A 903 89.19 -34.66 -40.98
C ARG A 903 90.43 -34.23 -40.20
N LYS A 904 90.43 -33.00 -39.71
CA LYS A 904 91.51 -32.42 -38.92
C LYS A 904 91.24 -32.45 -37.42
N PHE A 905 89.97 -32.42 -37.04
CA PHE A 905 89.60 -32.40 -35.64
C PHE A 905 88.19 -32.97 -35.44
N ILE A 906 87.97 -33.51 -34.25
CA ILE A 906 86.65 -33.86 -33.72
C ILE A 906 86.60 -33.47 -32.25
N GLY A 907 85.55 -32.74 -31.87
CA GLY A 907 85.35 -32.30 -30.50
C GLY A 907 83.91 -32.51 -30.05
N LYS A 908 83.72 -32.79 -28.76
CA LYS A 908 82.41 -32.91 -28.12
C LYS A 908 81.91 -31.51 -27.73
N VAL A 909 80.69 -31.16 -28.12
CA VAL A 909 80.01 -29.90 -27.78
C VAL A 909 78.66 -30.20 -27.17
N VAL A 910 78.29 -29.47 -26.12
CA VAL A 910 76.99 -29.56 -25.46
C VAL A 910 76.19 -28.29 -25.76
N ARG A 911 74.94 -28.41 -26.23
CA ARG A 911 74.00 -27.29 -26.39
C ARG A 911 72.94 -27.31 -25.27
N PHE A 912 72.65 -26.14 -24.70
CA PHE A 912 71.58 -25.88 -23.72
C PHE A 912 70.81 -24.61 -24.06
#